data_AF-A0A8R7UT97-F1
#
_entry.id   AF-A0A8R7UT97-F1
#
_cell.length_a   1.000
_cell.length_b   1.000
_cell.length_c   1.000
_cell.angle_alpha   90.00
_cell.angle_beta   90.00
_cell.angle_gamma   90.00
#
_symmetry.space_group_name_H-M   'P 1'
#
loop_
_entity.id
_entity.type
_entity.pdbx_description
1 polymer ?
#
loop_
_entity_poly.entity_id
_entity_poly.type
_entity_poly.pdbx_seq_one_letter_code
_entity_poly.pdbx_strand_id
1 'polypeptide(L)'
;MRAAAGACSGGGKDTLVASFLRFILLLLLPLTALYILYALHAILSSSCPPEHDRLMAAAFVSHVTAHNHTSSTPPPPAMVTVSTPRTPPPLAIDTVPTARMTPATVTVVSTARMPPPPATVTVVTRATMPPPPATVTVTTARMPPPPATVMVKTTRMPPPPATVTVTRARMPPSPAAVTVVSTARVPPRPATVTLVSTASTPPPSPPATVTVSTTPTTLQHVVFGIAASARMWEKRKEYIKIWWRPNSGMRGFVWLDRGVRGSRVPEGLPAIKISSDTSGFPYTHRRGHRSAIRISRIVSETFRLGLPGVRWFVMGDDDTVFLPDNLLAVLGRLDHRQPYYVGSPSESHLQNIFFSYGMAFGGGGFAISQPLAARLERMQDACIRRYPWLYGSDDRIQACMAELGVPLTRHPGFHQYDVYGDLLGLLAAHPVAPLVSLHHLDVVRPLFPNVRSRPAALRRLFDGPVTLDSAGVMQQSICYDAANRWTVTVAWGFVVTVTRGVMPAREMEMPARTFLNWYRRADYKAHAFNTRPLARNQCERPALYYLASARRTVVRTGETTVTRYQRWRHRNDVRPPCQWRIPDPDALLDSVIVLKKPDPGLWDRSPMRNCCRVLSSPRKEGGGNKTMTIDVGVCKDWEYSQV
;
A
#
# COMPACT_ATOMS: atom_id res chain seq x y z
N MET A 1 -56.19 67.81 -26.14
CA MET A 1 -56.74 67.77 -27.51
C MET A 1 -55.59 67.72 -28.51
N ARG A 2 -55.71 66.80 -29.49
CA ARG A 2 -55.06 66.73 -30.81
C ARG A 2 -53.54 66.58 -30.93
N ALA A 3 -53.21 65.49 -31.61
CA ALA A 3 -51.94 65.15 -32.26
C ALA A 3 -51.74 65.91 -33.59
N ALA A 4 -50.49 65.91 -34.08
CA ALA A 4 -50.02 65.75 -35.48
C ALA A 4 -48.67 66.49 -35.66
N ALA A 5 -47.55 65.78 -35.90
CA ALA A 5 -46.91 65.54 -37.22
C ALA A 5 -45.77 66.56 -37.49
N GLY A 6 -44.62 66.29 -38.12
CA GLY A 6 -43.98 65.12 -38.74
C GLY A 6 -42.45 65.36 -38.75
N ALA A 7 -41.63 64.32 -38.61
CA ALA A 7 -40.92 63.61 -39.68
C ALA A 7 -39.80 64.39 -40.39
N CYS A 8 -38.55 63.94 -40.21
CA CYS A 8 -37.63 63.66 -41.32
C CYS A 8 -36.62 62.58 -40.93
N SER A 9 -36.62 61.52 -41.74
CA SER A 9 -35.79 60.33 -41.64
C SER A 9 -34.51 60.53 -42.45
N GLY A 10 -33.36 60.09 -41.92
CA GLY A 10 -32.14 59.87 -42.68
C GLY A 10 -31.61 58.47 -42.38
N GLY A 11 -32.21 57.47 -43.01
CA GLY A 11 -31.85 56.06 -42.85
C GLY A 11 -30.63 55.67 -43.67
N GLY A 12 -29.52 55.35 -42.99
CA GLY A 12 -28.49 54.45 -43.51
C GLY A 12 -28.81 53.03 -43.04
N LYS A 13 -29.16 52.12 -43.96
CA LYS A 13 -29.35 50.70 -43.66
C LYS A 13 -27.98 50.07 -43.36
N ASP A 14 -27.59 50.03 -42.10
CA ASP A 14 -26.53 49.13 -41.62
C ASP A 14 -27.03 47.70 -41.83
N THR A 15 -26.44 46.99 -42.79
CA THR A 15 -26.79 45.60 -43.07
C THR A 15 -26.45 44.73 -41.87
N LEU A 16 -27.23 43.67 -41.64
CA LEU A 16 -27.00 42.72 -40.54
C LEU A 16 -25.57 42.16 -40.54
N VAL A 17 -24.94 42.10 -41.72
CA VAL A 17 -23.54 41.75 -41.95
C VAL A 17 -22.57 42.79 -41.36
N ALA A 18 -22.82 44.09 -41.54
CA ALA A 18 -21.98 45.16 -40.99
C ALA A 18 -22.05 45.21 -39.45
N SER A 19 -23.22 44.95 -38.88
CA SER A 19 -23.41 44.87 -37.43
C SER A 19 -22.74 43.62 -36.84
N PHE A 20 -22.80 42.49 -37.54
CA PHE A 20 -22.10 41.26 -37.16
C PHE A 20 -20.57 41.38 -37.27
N LEU A 21 -20.07 42.04 -38.32
CA LEU A 21 -18.63 42.34 -38.47
C LEU A 21 -18.13 43.28 -37.37
N ARG A 22 -18.90 44.31 -36.99
CA ARG A 22 -18.58 45.17 -35.84
C ARG A 22 -18.55 44.38 -34.54
N PHE A 23 -19.48 43.46 -34.32
CA PHE A 23 -19.48 42.60 -33.14
C PHE A 23 -18.27 41.65 -33.09
N ILE A 24 -17.93 41.03 -34.22
CA ILE A 24 -16.72 40.19 -34.35
C ILE A 24 -15.46 41.01 -34.08
N LEU A 25 -15.33 42.21 -34.65
CA LEU A 25 -14.20 43.10 -34.42
C LEU A 25 -14.10 43.52 -32.95
N LEU A 26 -15.21 43.94 -32.33
CA LEU A 26 -15.21 44.41 -30.93
C LEU A 26 -14.97 43.29 -29.92
N LEU A 27 -15.33 42.04 -30.22
CA LEU A 27 -15.16 40.92 -29.31
C LEU A 27 -13.84 40.16 -29.53
N LEU A 28 -13.49 39.87 -30.78
CA LEU A 28 -12.32 39.03 -31.09
C LEU A 28 -11.01 39.80 -30.99
N LEU A 29 -10.94 41.08 -31.42
CA LEU A 29 -9.70 41.86 -31.30
C LEU A 29 -9.14 41.92 -29.87
N PRO A 30 -9.93 42.26 -28.83
CA PRO A 30 -9.42 42.29 -27.47
C PRO A 30 -9.06 40.90 -26.95
N LEU A 31 -9.78 39.84 -27.35
CA LEU A 31 -9.44 38.46 -26.98
C LEU A 31 -8.13 38.00 -27.64
N THR A 32 -7.90 38.34 -28.91
CA THR A 32 -6.61 38.08 -29.58
C THR A 32 -5.48 38.89 -28.97
N ALA A 33 -5.72 40.16 -28.59
CA ALA A 33 -4.73 40.97 -27.89
C ALA A 33 -4.37 40.38 -26.52
N LEU A 34 -5.38 39.91 -25.77
CA LEU A 34 -5.17 39.24 -24.47
C LEU A 34 -4.40 37.93 -24.63
N TYR A 35 -4.70 37.15 -25.67
CA TYR A 35 -3.98 35.91 -25.98
C TYR A 35 -2.53 36.17 -26.37
N ILE A 36 -2.27 37.20 -27.19
CA ILE A 36 -0.91 37.60 -27.58
C ILE A 36 -0.12 38.08 -26.37
N LEU A 37 -0.73 38.87 -25.48
CA LEU A 37 -0.11 39.32 -24.23
C LEU A 37 0.19 38.14 -23.28
N TYR A 38 -0.72 37.17 -23.18
CA TYR A 38 -0.50 35.96 -22.39
C TYR A 38 0.62 35.09 -22.97
N ALA A 39 0.65 34.91 -24.30
CA ALA A 39 1.71 34.17 -24.98
C ALA A 39 3.07 34.87 -24.84
N LEU A 40 3.13 36.19 -25.02
CA LEU A 40 4.33 36.99 -24.75
C LEU A 40 4.78 36.89 -23.30
N HIS A 41 3.85 36.94 -22.34
CA HIS A 41 4.19 36.77 -20.93
C HIS A 41 4.74 35.37 -20.65
N ALA A 42 4.17 34.31 -21.23
CA ALA A 42 4.65 32.94 -21.11
C ALA A 42 6.03 32.73 -21.79
N ILE A 43 6.28 33.39 -22.91
CA ILE A 43 7.58 33.37 -23.61
C ILE A 43 8.64 34.13 -22.79
N LEU A 44 8.30 35.31 -22.26
CA LEU A 44 9.22 36.12 -21.46
C LEU A 44 9.50 35.49 -20.08
N SER A 45 8.54 34.77 -19.50
CA SER A 45 8.70 34.05 -18.23
C SER A 45 9.31 32.65 -18.38
N SER A 46 9.57 32.17 -19.59
CA SER A 46 10.28 30.90 -19.87
C SER A 46 11.78 31.08 -20.15
N SER A 47 12.35 32.22 -19.76
CA SER A 47 13.79 32.48 -19.83
C SER A 47 14.57 31.70 -18.76
N CYS A 48 14.80 30.40 -18.98
CA CYS A 48 15.90 29.66 -18.38
C CYS A 48 16.92 29.37 -19.50
N PRO A 49 18.20 29.78 -19.37
CA PRO A 49 19.21 29.43 -20.37
C PRO A 49 19.54 27.92 -20.30
N PRO A 50 19.95 27.31 -21.43
CA PRO A 50 20.37 25.92 -21.46
C PRO A 50 21.82 25.83 -20.99
N GLU A 51 22.10 24.96 -20.02
CA GLU A 51 23.48 24.61 -19.66
C GLU A 51 23.63 23.09 -19.66
N HIS A 52 24.29 22.56 -20.70
CA HIS A 52 24.95 21.27 -20.66
C HIS A 52 26.24 21.29 -21.49
N ASP A 53 27.31 20.90 -20.80
CA ASP A 53 28.54 20.22 -21.23
C ASP A 53 29.55 20.95 -22.13
N ARG A 54 30.70 21.33 -21.54
CA ARG A 54 31.99 20.59 -21.71
C ARG A 54 33.17 21.12 -20.87
N LEU A 55 33.81 20.16 -20.19
CA LEU A 55 35.19 20.03 -19.67
C LEU A 55 36.27 21.06 -20.08
N MET A 56 37.08 21.54 -19.11
CA MET A 56 38.46 21.06 -18.79
C MET A 56 39.23 22.01 -17.83
N ALA A 57 39.91 21.44 -16.82
CA ALA A 57 41.26 21.75 -16.30
C ALA A 57 41.41 21.18 -14.86
N ALA A 58 42.03 20.02 -14.66
CA ALA A 58 43.48 19.78 -14.50
C ALA A 58 44.02 20.10 -13.08
N ALA A 59 44.33 19.03 -12.33
CA ALA A 59 45.40 19.01 -11.33
C ALA A 59 46.15 17.67 -11.45
N PHE A 60 47.47 17.77 -11.46
CA PHE A 60 48.47 16.79 -11.90
C PHE A 60 48.54 15.49 -11.10
N VAL A 61 48.78 14.36 -11.80
CA VAL A 61 49.52 13.20 -11.26
C VAL A 61 50.50 12.72 -12.34
N SER A 62 51.76 12.60 -11.97
CA SER A 62 52.90 12.26 -12.83
C SER A 62 52.78 10.87 -13.49
N HIS A 63 53.30 10.79 -14.72
CA HIS A 63 53.37 9.61 -15.56
C HIS A 63 54.03 8.39 -14.90
N VAL A 64 53.43 7.22 -15.11
CA VAL A 64 54.15 5.94 -15.21
C VAL A 64 53.72 5.29 -16.53
N THR A 65 54.62 5.29 -17.50
CA THR A 65 54.51 4.54 -18.76
C THR A 65 54.73 3.06 -18.49
N ALA A 66 53.83 2.20 -18.98
CA ALA A 66 54.08 0.77 -19.11
C ALA A 66 53.62 0.28 -20.48
N HIS A 67 54.57 -0.32 -21.19
CA HIS A 67 54.44 -0.86 -22.54
C HIS A 67 53.43 -2.00 -22.63
N ASN A 68 52.79 -2.07 -23.80
CA ASN A 68 51.86 -3.11 -24.20
C ASN A 68 52.66 -4.38 -24.56
N HIS A 69 52.55 -5.44 -23.75
CA HIS A 69 52.92 -6.79 -24.17
C HIS A 69 51.75 -7.75 -23.94
N THR A 70 51.35 -8.39 -25.05
CA THR A 70 50.44 -9.52 -25.12
C THR A 70 51.12 -10.77 -24.56
N SER A 71 50.60 -11.32 -23.45
CA SER A 71 50.87 -12.72 -23.07
C SER A 71 49.67 -13.36 -22.38
N SER A 72 49.29 -14.53 -22.90
CA SER A 72 48.21 -15.41 -22.45
C SER A 72 48.62 -16.27 -21.25
N THR A 73 48.27 -15.86 -20.03
CA THR A 73 48.21 -16.72 -18.81
C THR A 73 47.27 -16.05 -17.78
N PRO A 74 46.47 -16.81 -17.01
CA PRO A 74 45.58 -16.23 -16.00
C PRO A 74 46.40 -15.68 -14.82
N PRO A 75 46.10 -14.48 -14.27
CA PRO A 75 46.89 -13.92 -13.18
C PRO A 75 46.44 -14.50 -11.82
N PRO A 76 47.28 -14.43 -10.77
CA PRO A 76 46.90 -14.84 -9.41
C PRO A 76 45.81 -13.92 -8.83
N PRO A 77 45.13 -14.31 -7.73
CA PRO A 77 44.11 -13.47 -7.10
C PRO A 77 44.73 -12.13 -6.68
N ALA A 78 44.24 -11.05 -7.30
CA ALA A 78 44.69 -9.71 -6.98
C ALA A 78 44.30 -9.35 -5.55
N MET A 79 45.28 -8.97 -4.72
CA MET A 79 45.08 -8.39 -3.41
C MET A 79 45.34 -6.89 -3.51
N VAL A 80 44.39 -6.07 -3.04
CA VAL A 80 44.58 -4.62 -2.94
C VAL A 80 44.75 -4.25 -1.48
N THR A 81 45.91 -3.68 -1.13
CA THR A 81 46.20 -3.13 0.19
C THR A 81 46.26 -1.62 0.11
N VAL A 82 45.47 -0.92 0.92
CA VAL A 82 45.47 0.55 0.99
C VAL A 82 45.88 1.00 2.38
N SER A 83 46.95 1.80 2.44
CA SER A 83 47.55 2.38 3.65
C SER A 83 47.64 3.90 3.52
N THR A 84 47.25 4.68 4.54
CA THR A 84 47.25 6.15 4.49
C THR A 84 48.12 6.78 5.59
N PRO A 85 48.96 7.80 5.30
CA PRO A 85 49.65 8.58 6.32
C PRO A 85 48.92 9.89 6.71
N ARG A 86 49.20 10.35 7.95
CA ARG A 86 48.68 11.52 8.72
C ARG A 86 48.05 12.70 7.95
N THR A 87 46.76 12.97 8.20
CA THR A 87 46.13 14.32 8.10
C THR A 87 44.86 14.45 8.99
N PRO A 88 44.46 15.66 9.46
CA PRO A 88 43.24 15.90 10.27
C PRO A 88 41.93 16.03 9.42
N PRO A 89 40.73 16.13 10.04
CA PRO A 89 39.44 15.69 9.46
C PRO A 89 38.73 16.70 8.52
N PRO A 90 37.66 16.27 7.79
CA PRO A 90 37.08 14.92 7.73
C PRO A 90 37.68 14.04 6.62
N LEU A 91 38.08 12.81 7.00
CA LEU A 91 38.68 11.81 6.12
C LEU A 91 37.59 11.03 5.35
N ALA A 92 37.55 11.15 4.02
CA ALA A 92 36.91 10.18 3.15
C ALA A 92 37.99 9.27 2.55
N ILE A 93 37.93 7.95 2.78
CA ILE A 93 38.84 6.99 2.14
C ILE A 93 38.09 6.39 0.95
N ASP A 94 38.30 6.96 -0.23
CA ASP A 94 37.83 6.37 -1.49
C ASP A 94 38.86 5.36 -1.99
N THR A 95 38.46 4.09 -2.09
CA THR A 95 39.25 3.05 -2.75
C THR A 95 38.66 2.76 -4.13
N VAL A 96 39.32 3.26 -5.16
CA VAL A 96 39.00 2.98 -6.57
C VAL A 96 40.07 2.03 -7.11
N PRO A 97 39.77 0.73 -7.34
CA PRO A 97 40.67 -0.10 -8.14
C PRO A 97 40.61 0.40 -9.58
N THR A 98 41.71 0.96 -10.08
CA THR A 98 41.81 1.53 -11.44
C THR A 98 42.20 0.50 -12.50
N ALA A 99 42.41 -0.77 -12.14
CA ALA A 99 42.69 -1.82 -13.10
C ALA A 99 41.42 -2.56 -13.52
N ARG A 100 41.35 -2.97 -14.80
CA ARG A 100 40.32 -3.84 -15.41
C ARG A 100 40.21 -5.25 -14.78
N MET A 101 40.75 -5.45 -13.57
CA MET A 101 40.77 -6.71 -12.84
C MET A 101 40.00 -6.57 -11.52
N THR A 102 39.11 -7.54 -11.26
CA THR A 102 38.27 -7.64 -10.05
C THR A 102 39.01 -8.43 -8.96
N PRO A 103 39.52 -7.81 -7.88
CA PRO A 103 40.24 -8.53 -6.83
C PRO A 103 39.30 -9.41 -5.99
N ALA A 104 39.74 -10.63 -5.65
CA ALA A 104 39.00 -11.56 -4.79
C ALA A 104 39.05 -11.15 -3.30
N THR A 105 40.05 -10.37 -2.91
CA THR A 105 40.25 -9.89 -1.54
C THR A 105 40.65 -8.42 -1.54
N VAL A 106 39.94 -7.61 -0.75
CA VAL A 106 40.26 -6.20 -0.54
C VAL A 106 40.61 -6.00 0.94
N THR A 107 41.84 -5.58 1.21
CA THR A 107 42.34 -5.34 2.57
C THR A 107 42.60 -3.85 2.76
N VAL A 108 41.83 -3.20 3.61
CA VAL A 108 42.02 -1.78 3.96
C VAL A 108 42.73 -1.71 5.30
N VAL A 109 43.95 -1.17 5.32
CA VAL A 109 44.77 -1.04 6.54
C VAL A 109 44.88 0.43 6.89
N SER A 110 44.13 0.87 7.90
CA SER A 110 44.26 2.24 8.42
C SER A 110 45.32 2.28 9.53
N THR A 111 46.44 2.97 9.27
CA THR A 111 47.59 3.08 10.18
C THR A 111 47.66 4.40 10.95
N ALA A 112 46.68 5.29 10.82
CA ALA A 112 46.72 6.60 11.48
C ALA A 112 46.27 6.55 12.95
N ARG A 113 46.96 7.32 13.81
CA ARG A 113 46.40 7.81 15.09
C ARG A 113 45.21 8.70 14.71
N MET A 114 43.98 8.24 14.97
CA MET A 114 42.74 8.88 14.52
C MET A 114 42.55 10.29 15.11
N PRO A 115 41.88 11.22 14.40
CA PRO A 115 41.55 12.56 14.89
C PRO A 115 40.63 12.53 16.13
N PRO A 116 40.59 13.60 16.95
CA PRO A 116 39.73 13.67 18.12
C PRO A 116 38.23 13.58 17.75
N PRO A 117 37.37 13.00 18.61
CA PRO A 117 35.96 12.79 18.29
C PRO A 117 35.19 14.10 18.08
N PRO A 118 34.13 14.10 17.23
CA PRO A 118 33.54 12.95 16.52
C PRO A 118 34.28 12.59 15.22
N ALA A 119 34.51 11.29 14.98
CA ALA A 119 35.18 10.77 13.78
C ALA A 119 34.33 9.74 13.03
N THR A 120 34.17 9.94 11.73
CA THR A 120 33.49 9.00 10.80
C THR A 120 34.50 8.49 9.79
N VAL A 121 34.64 7.17 9.68
CA VAL A 121 35.41 6.55 8.58
C VAL A 121 34.43 5.97 7.58
N THR A 122 34.44 6.51 6.37
CA THR A 122 33.66 5.96 5.26
C THR A 122 34.58 5.20 4.33
N VAL A 123 34.32 3.91 4.13
CA VAL A 123 34.97 3.09 3.11
C VAL A 123 33.96 2.87 1.99
N VAL A 124 34.23 3.45 0.82
CA VAL A 124 33.40 3.29 -0.38
C VAL A 124 34.12 2.36 -1.36
N THR A 125 33.57 1.18 -1.60
CA THR A 125 34.07 0.29 -2.66
C THR A 125 33.13 0.38 -3.86
N ARG A 126 33.63 0.92 -4.99
CA ARG A 126 32.88 1.04 -6.26
C ARG A 126 33.04 -0.16 -7.20
N ALA A 127 33.77 -1.20 -6.79
CA ALA A 127 34.05 -2.36 -7.63
C ALA A 127 32.82 -3.27 -7.79
N THR A 128 32.56 -3.74 -9.01
CA THR A 128 31.83 -4.98 -9.25
C THR A 128 32.63 -6.12 -8.64
N MET A 129 32.15 -6.66 -7.52
CA MET A 129 32.82 -7.77 -6.83
C MET A 129 32.85 -9.02 -7.73
N PRO A 130 33.94 -9.83 -7.70
CA PRO A 130 33.98 -11.10 -8.42
C PRO A 130 32.92 -12.09 -7.87
N PRO A 131 32.61 -13.17 -8.62
CA PRO A 131 31.78 -14.25 -8.11
C PRO A 131 32.38 -14.83 -6.81
N PRO A 132 31.55 -15.30 -5.87
CA PRO A 132 31.97 -15.72 -4.54
C PRO A 132 33.03 -16.85 -4.57
N PRO A 133 33.92 -16.91 -3.56
CA PRO A 133 33.93 -16.14 -2.31
C PRO A 133 34.72 -14.82 -2.40
N ALA A 134 34.15 -13.73 -1.90
CA ALA A 134 34.81 -12.43 -1.81
C ALA A 134 34.87 -11.93 -0.36
N THR A 135 36.04 -11.42 0.06
CA THR A 135 36.31 -11.00 1.44
C THR A 135 36.79 -9.55 1.50
N VAL A 136 36.17 -8.75 2.38
CA VAL A 136 36.62 -7.39 2.71
C VAL A 136 37.13 -7.39 4.13
N THR A 137 38.42 -7.09 4.31
CA THR A 137 39.06 -6.99 5.61
C THR A 137 39.40 -5.54 5.92
N VAL A 138 38.87 -5.02 7.03
CA VAL A 138 39.21 -3.68 7.53
C VAL A 138 40.05 -3.84 8.79
N THR A 139 41.32 -3.47 8.72
CA THR A 139 42.24 -3.50 9.86
C THR A 139 42.47 -2.08 10.37
N THR A 140 42.12 -1.84 11.63
CA THR A 140 42.38 -0.54 12.28
C THR A 140 43.34 -0.71 13.46
N ALA A 141 44.41 0.07 13.47
CA ALA A 141 45.44 -0.01 14.51
C ALA A 141 45.02 0.63 15.85
N ARG A 142 44.16 1.67 15.83
CA ARG A 142 43.69 2.40 17.02
C ARG A 142 42.36 3.11 16.72
N MET A 143 41.29 2.81 17.46
CA MET A 143 40.03 3.57 17.39
C MET A 143 40.11 4.83 18.29
N PRO A 144 39.49 5.97 17.91
CA PRO A 144 39.35 7.12 18.80
C PRO A 144 38.41 6.78 19.97
N PRO A 145 38.47 7.53 21.10
CA PRO A 145 37.51 7.39 22.18
C PRO A 145 36.09 7.69 21.67
N PRO A 146 35.05 7.06 22.26
CA PRO A 146 33.68 7.23 21.80
C PRO A 146 33.24 8.71 21.78
N PRO A 147 32.37 9.12 20.84
CA PRO A 147 31.70 8.31 19.81
C PRO A 147 32.52 8.18 18.50
N ALA A 148 32.66 6.95 18.01
CA ALA A 148 33.31 6.64 16.73
C ALA A 148 32.42 5.72 15.88
N THR A 149 32.25 6.04 14.60
CA THR A 149 31.40 5.27 13.67
C THR A 149 32.20 4.86 12.44
N VAL A 150 32.18 3.56 12.12
CA VAL A 150 32.73 3.02 10.88
C VAL A 150 31.57 2.72 9.94
N MET A 151 31.53 3.39 8.80
CA MET A 151 30.52 3.22 7.75
C MET A 151 31.15 2.55 6.54
N VAL A 152 30.69 1.34 6.20
CA VAL A 152 31.07 0.65 4.96
C VAL A 152 29.92 0.77 3.99
N LYS A 153 30.16 1.40 2.83
CA LYS A 153 29.15 1.66 1.80
C LYS A 153 29.54 0.96 0.51
N THR A 154 28.77 -0.07 0.11
CA THR A 154 29.02 -0.83 -1.13
C THR A 154 27.95 -0.51 -2.17
N THR A 155 28.36 -0.31 -3.43
CA THR A 155 27.43 0.03 -4.53
C THR A 155 26.66 -1.18 -5.07
N ARG A 156 27.22 -2.39 -4.92
CA ARG A 156 26.55 -3.70 -5.16
C ARG A 156 27.08 -4.73 -4.15
N MET A 157 26.20 -5.44 -3.45
CA MET A 157 26.57 -6.62 -2.65
C MET A 157 26.76 -7.83 -3.59
N PRO A 158 27.77 -8.70 -3.39
CA PRO A 158 27.87 -9.96 -4.12
C PRO A 158 26.68 -10.88 -3.79
N PRO A 159 26.32 -11.83 -4.68
CA PRO A 159 25.44 -12.93 -4.29
C PRO A 159 26.09 -13.74 -3.16
N PRO A 160 25.31 -14.27 -2.19
CA PRO A 160 25.86 -15.04 -1.08
C PRO A 160 26.66 -16.26 -1.56
N PRO A 161 27.76 -16.65 -0.88
CA PRO A 161 28.28 -16.11 0.39
C PRO A 161 29.31 -14.96 0.22
N ALA A 162 29.10 -13.86 0.94
CA ALA A 162 30.07 -12.76 1.05
C ALA A 162 30.36 -12.46 2.54
N THR A 163 31.63 -12.22 2.89
CA THR A 163 32.06 -12.02 4.28
C THR A 163 32.78 -10.69 4.44
N VAL A 164 32.31 -9.88 5.40
CA VAL A 164 32.98 -8.66 5.84
C VAL A 164 33.59 -8.94 7.20
N THR A 165 34.91 -8.77 7.32
CA THR A 165 35.67 -9.00 8.54
C THR A 165 36.32 -7.70 8.98
N VAL A 166 36.06 -7.26 10.21
CA VAL A 166 36.73 -6.10 10.81
C VAL A 166 37.67 -6.60 11.90
N THR A 167 38.96 -6.34 11.74
CA THR A 167 40.01 -6.78 12.69
C THR A 167 40.54 -5.57 13.46
N ARG A 168 40.60 -5.67 14.78
CA ARG A 168 40.97 -4.56 15.70
C ARG A 168 42.26 -4.91 16.46
N ALA A 169 43.24 -4.01 16.46
CA ALA A 169 44.54 -4.27 17.10
C ALA A 169 44.64 -3.83 18.57
N ARG A 170 43.79 -2.92 19.08
CA ARG A 170 43.76 -2.50 20.50
C ARG A 170 42.39 -1.91 20.88
N MET A 171 41.77 -2.38 21.97
CA MET A 171 40.50 -1.85 22.52
C MET A 171 40.73 -0.65 23.45
N PRO A 172 39.76 0.29 23.54
CA PRO A 172 39.23 0.77 24.82
C PRO A 172 37.89 0.08 25.14
N PRO A 173 37.46 0.07 26.42
CA PRO A 173 36.19 -0.54 26.82
C PRO A 173 35.01 0.19 26.16
N SER A 174 33.93 -0.57 25.97
CA SER A 174 32.60 -0.28 25.36
C SER A 174 32.07 1.19 25.42
N PRO A 175 31.18 1.64 24.51
CA PRO A 175 30.70 1.03 23.27
C PRO A 175 31.14 1.82 22.01
N ALA A 176 31.70 1.13 21.02
CA ALA A 176 31.88 1.67 19.67
C ALA A 176 30.86 0.99 18.73
N ALA A 177 30.11 1.78 17.94
CA ALA A 177 29.11 1.26 17.01
C ALA A 177 29.71 1.12 15.61
N VAL A 178 29.59 -0.07 15.01
CA VAL A 178 29.91 -0.31 13.59
C VAL A 178 28.60 -0.44 12.82
N THR A 179 28.41 0.34 11.77
CA THR A 179 27.18 0.34 10.97
C THR A 179 27.52 0.10 9.50
N VAL A 180 27.08 -1.03 8.95
CA VAL A 180 27.24 -1.35 7.52
C VAL A 180 25.96 -0.93 6.78
N VAL A 181 26.08 -0.08 5.77
CA VAL A 181 24.92 0.44 5.02
C VAL A 181 25.09 0.06 3.55
N SER A 182 24.20 -0.79 3.02
CA SER A 182 24.09 -1.07 1.59
C SER A 182 23.20 -0.02 0.92
N THR A 183 23.60 0.50 -0.25
CA THR A 183 22.79 1.45 -1.03
C THR A 183 21.81 0.78 -2.00
N ALA A 184 21.80 -0.56 -2.10
CA ALA A 184 20.87 -1.27 -2.97
C ALA A 184 19.53 -1.54 -2.26
N ARG A 185 18.40 -1.36 -2.99
CA ARG A 185 17.06 -1.79 -2.56
C ARG A 185 17.11 -3.26 -2.13
N VAL A 186 16.95 -3.49 -0.81
CA VAL A 186 16.72 -4.76 -0.10
C VAL A 186 17.66 -5.92 -0.51
N PRO A 187 18.57 -6.40 0.36
CA PRO A 187 19.39 -7.57 0.04
C PRO A 187 18.55 -8.86 0.02
N PRO A 188 18.88 -9.86 -0.82
CA PRO A 188 18.45 -11.22 -0.57
C PRO A 188 19.15 -11.72 0.71
N ARG A 189 18.38 -12.25 1.67
CA ARG A 189 18.92 -12.91 2.87
C ARG A 189 19.60 -14.23 2.49
N PRO A 190 20.64 -14.71 3.21
CA PRO A 190 21.36 -14.09 4.33
C PRO A 190 22.80 -13.66 3.97
N ALA A 191 23.22 -12.48 4.43
CA ALA A 191 24.63 -12.08 4.44
C ALA A 191 25.17 -12.21 5.88
N THR A 192 26.36 -12.80 6.05
CA THR A 192 26.99 -13.02 7.36
C THR A 192 28.06 -11.96 7.61
N VAL A 193 27.93 -11.21 8.70
CA VAL A 193 28.96 -10.26 9.17
C VAL A 193 29.66 -10.88 10.37
N THR A 194 30.98 -11.06 10.31
CA THR A 194 31.77 -11.70 11.38
C THR A 194 32.80 -10.71 11.93
N LEU A 195 32.70 -10.42 13.23
CA LEU A 195 33.68 -9.61 13.96
C LEU A 195 34.72 -10.55 14.59
N VAL A 196 36.00 -10.36 14.28
CA VAL A 196 37.09 -11.18 14.84
C VAL A 196 38.06 -10.26 15.59
N SER A 197 38.20 -10.51 16.89
CA SER A 197 39.16 -9.80 17.75
C SER A 197 40.41 -10.67 17.93
N THR A 198 41.54 -10.26 17.37
CA THR A 198 42.83 -10.92 17.59
C THR A 198 43.55 -10.24 18.75
N ALA A 199 43.25 -10.66 19.98
CA ALA A 199 44.14 -10.46 21.12
C ALA A 199 44.73 -11.82 21.48
N SER A 200 46.05 -11.86 21.70
CA SER A 200 46.76 -13.07 22.07
C SER A 200 46.25 -13.64 23.41
N THR A 201 45.58 -14.80 23.33
CA THR A 201 45.18 -15.78 24.39
C THR A 201 44.17 -15.37 25.48
N PRO A 202 43.32 -16.28 26.05
CA PRO A 202 43.03 -17.72 25.75
C PRO A 202 41.61 -17.89 25.10
N PRO A 203 40.99 -19.10 24.97
CA PRO A 203 40.20 -19.50 23.79
C PRO A 203 38.96 -18.62 23.52
N PRO A 204 38.57 -18.47 22.23
CA PRO A 204 37.45 -17.61 21.86
C PRO A 204 36.14 -18.19 22.40
N SER A 205 35.44 -17.39 23.20
CA SER A 205 34.00 -17.54 23.34
C SER A 205 33.40 -17.50 21.92
N PRO A 206 32.40 -18.35 21.60
CA PRO A 206 31.80 -18.34 20.27
C PRO A 206 31.36 -16.91 19.93
N PRO A 207 31.69 -16.39 18.73
CA PRO A 207 31.40 -15.01 18.37
C PRO A 207 29.92 -14.76 18.58
N ALA A 208 29.61 -13.73 19.38
CA ALA A 208 28.25 -13.28 19.61
C ALA A 208 27.62 -12.95 18.26
N THR A 209 26.88 -13.91 17.74
CA THR A 209 26.10 -13.72 16.53
C THR A 209 24.96 -12.81 16.97
N VAL A 210 25.04 -11.52 16.64
CA VAL A 210 23.87 -10.64 16.74
C VAL A 210 22.94 -11.04 15.60
N THR A 211 22.28 -12.18 15.78
CA THR A 211 21.06 -12.49 15.04
C THR A 211 20.06 -11.43 15.48
N VAL A 212 19.74 -10.48 14.58
CA VAL A 212 18.51 -9.73 14.71
C VAL A 212 17.38 -10.75 14.54
N SER A 213 17.01 -11.39 15.63
CA SER A 213 15.83 -12.24 15.73
C SER A 213 14.62 -11.33 15.59
N THR A 214 14.23 -11.04 14.35
CA THR A 214 12.93 -10.42 14.08
C THR A 214 11.88 -11.50 14.26
N THR A 215 11.49 -11.75 15.51
CA THR A 215 10.34 -12.60 15.79
C THR A 215 9.16 -12.08 14.96
N PRO A 216 8.42 -12.94 14.24
CA PRO A 216 7.31 -12.50 13.39
C PRO A 216 6.29 -11.65 14.16
N THR A 217 5.72 -10.63 13.52
CA THR A 217 4.62 -9.86 14.11
C THR A 217 3.37 -10.75 14.14
N THR A 218 2.77 -10.86 15.32
CA THR A 218 1.56 -11.67 15.58
C THR A 218 0.48 -10.80 16.22
N LEU A 219 -0.75 -11.33 16.40
CA LEU A 219 -1.86 -10.59 17.03
C LEU A 219 -1.53 -10.11 18.45
N GLN A 220 -0.64 -10.81 19.17
CA GLN A 220 -0.18 -10.39 20.50
C GLN A 220 0.62 -9.10 20.48
N HIS A 221 1.20 -8.73 19.34
CA HIS A 221 1.98 -7.51 19.16
C HIS A 221 1.13 -6.32 18.67
N VAL A 222 -0.16 -6.54 18.41
CA VAL A 222 -1.08 -5.54 17.85
C VAL A 222 -2.14 -5.21 18.89
N VAL A 223 -2.43 -3.93 19.10
CA VAL A 223 -3.52 -3.49 19.97
C VAL A 223 -4.53 -2.69 19.16
N PHE A 224 -5.78 -3.17 19.12
CA PHE A 224 -6.88 -2.50 18.45
C PHE A 224 -7.55 -1.47 19.38
N GLY A 225 -7.62 -0.21 18.95
CA GLY A 225 -8.45 0.84 19.55
C GLY A 225 -9.68 1.06 18.68
N ILE A 226 -10.82 0.54 19.12
CA ILE A 226 -12.08 0.58 18.36
C ILE A 226 -12.89 1.78 18.83
N ALA A 227 -13.10 2.77 17.95
CA ALA A 227 -13.88 3.96 18.24
C ALA A 227 -15.38 3.65 18.17
N ALA A 228 -16.08 3.84 19.29
CA ALA A 228 -17.50 3.57 19.38
C ALA A 228 -18.25 4.69 20.09
N SER A 229 -19.58 4.63 20.06
CA SER A 229 -20.43 5.47 20.89
C SER A 229 -21.46 4.64 21.65
N ALA A 230 -21.78 5.05 22.87
CA ALA A 230 -22.79 4.41 23.70
C ALA A 230 -24.16 4.39 22.99
N ARG A 231 -24.43 5.39 22.14
CA ARG A 231 -25.65 5.47 21.34
C ARG A 231 -25.76 4.35 20.28
N MET A 232 -24.66 4.02 19.61
CA MET A 232 -24.65 3.05 18.52
C MET A 232 -24.24 1.64 18.96
N TRP A 233 -23.76 1.50 20.20
CA TRP A 233 -23.16 0.28 20.74
C TRP A 233 -24.00 -0.98 20.50
N GLU A 234 -25.28 -0.96 20.89
CA GLU A 234 -26.16 -2.13 20.78
C GLU A 234 -26.31 -2.62 19.34
N LYS A 235 -26.28 -1.71 18.36
CA LYS A 235 -26.41 -2.04 16.94
C LYS A 235 -25.07 -2.46 16.32
N ARG A 236 -23.98 -1.73 16.61
CA ARG A 236 -22.71 -1.86 15.90
C ARG A 236 -21.75 -2.88 16.50
N LYS A 237 -21.90 -3.26 17.77
CA LYS A 237 -21.10 -4.34 18.38
C LYS A 237 -21.20 -5.67 17.61
N GLU A 238 -22.29 -5.88 16.87
CA GLU A 238 -22.46 -7.06 16.02
C GLU A 238 -21.45 -7.13 14.87
N TYR A 239 -20.91 -6.01 14.39
CA TYR A 239 -19.80 -6.01 13.42
C TYR A 239 -18.50 -6.48 14.08
N ILE A 240 -18.21 -6.00 15.29
CA ILE A 240 -16.99 -6.36 16.03
C ILE A 240 -16.97 -7.87 16.32
N LYS A 241 -18.10 -8.46 16.72
CA LYS A 241 -18.23 -9.91 16.98
C LYS A 241 -17.86 -10.80 15.79
N ILE A 242 -17.87 -10.27 14.56
CA ILE A 242 -17.59 -11.06 13.34
C ILE A 242 -16.10 -11.33 13.19
N TRP A 243 -15.25 -10.36 13.53
CA TRP A 243 -13.81 -10.44 13.28
C TRP A 243 -12.97 -10.52 14.54
N TRP A 244 -13.53 -10.15 15.70
CA TRP A 244 -12.86 -10.27 16.99
C TRP A 244 -12.76 -11.74 17.42
N ARG A 245 -11.56 -12.16 17.81
CA ARG A 245 -11.25 -13.55 18.19
C ARG A 245 -10.74 -13.60 19.64
N PRO A 246 -11.63 -13.62 20.67
CA PRO A 246 -11.19 -13.83 22.05
C PRO A 246 -10.50 -15.20 22.11
N ASN A 247 -9.37 -15.31 22.81
CA ASN A 247 -8.53 -16.54 22.90
C ASN A 247 -7.51 -16.76 21.77
N SER A 248 -7.41 -15.89 20.76
CA SER A 248 -6.37 -15.98 19.71
C SER A 248 -5.13 -15.11 19.98
N GLY A 249 -5.05 -14.50 21.16
CA GLY A 249 -4.02 -13.51 21.49
C GLY A 249 -4.30 -12.11 20.92
N MET A 250 -5.47 -11.85 20.35
CA MET A 250 -5.92 -10.50 20.02
C MET A 250 -6.06 -9.63 21.26
N ARG A 251 -5.61 -8.37 21.14
CA ARG A 251 -5.62 -7.38 22.22
C ARG A 251 -6.25 -6.09 21.72
N GLY A 252 -7.06 -5.45 22.54
CA GLY A 252 -7.77 -4.26 22.12
C GLY A 252 -8.90 -3.85 23.04
N PHE A 253 -9.42 -2.66 22.78
CA PHE A 253 -10.43 -2.01 23.59
C PHE A 253 -11.44 -1.28 22.72
N VAL A 254 -12.70 -1.35 23.12
CA VAL A 254 -13.76 -0.48 22.61
C VAL A 254 -13.77 0.81 23.42
N TRP A 255 -13.47 1.93 22.79
CA TRP A 255 -13.47 3.24 23.41
C TRP A 255 -14.79 3.96 23.18
N LEU A 256 -15.55 4.17 24.25
CA LEU A 256 -16.85 4.84 24.25
C LEU A 256 -16.73 6.28 24.76
N ASP A 257 -17.76 7.08 24.45
CA ASP A 257 -18.00 8.42 25.00
C ASP A 257 -18.55 8.37 26.44
N ARG A 258 -19.28 7.31 26.82
CA ARG A 258 -19.82 7.10 28.16
C ARG A 258 -20.14 5.63 28.41
N GLY A 259 -20.43 5.28 29.66
CA GLY A 259 -20.84 3.93 30.05
C GLY A 259 -22.11 3.45 29.34
N VAL A 260 -22.18 2.14 29.11
CA VAL A 260 -23.35 1.42 28.55
C VAL A 260 -23.92 0.46 29.58
N ARG A 261 -25.22 0.16 29.48
CA ARG A 261 -25.89 -0.77 30.41
C ARG A 261 -25.27 -2.17 30.29
N GLY A 262 -25.08 -2.83 31.43
CA GLY A 262 -24.45 -4.15 31.47
C GLY A 262 -22.95 -4.08 31.22
N SER A 263 -22.24 -3.16 31.90
CA SER A 263 -20.80 -2.84 31.80
C SER A 263 -19.81 -4.01 31.93
N ARG A 264 -20.30 -5.24 32.08
CA ARG A 264 -19.50 -6.46 31.92
C ARG A 264 -19.26 -6.64 30.41
N VAL A 265 -18.01 -6.90 30.05
CA VAL A 265 -17.63 -7.17 28.66
C VAL A 265 -18.51 -8.31 28.14
N PRO A 266 -19.37 -8.08 27.13
CA PRO A 266 -20.20 -9.15 26.63
C PRO A 266 -19.30 -10.24 26.03
N GLU A 267 -19.69 -11.50 26.18
CA GLU A 267 -18.94 -12.62 25.62
C GLU A 267 -18.68 -12.39 24.12
N GLY A 268 -17.46 -12.66 23.66
CA GLY A 268 -17.09 -12.44 22.26
C GLY A 268 -16.63 -11.02 21.89
N LEU A 269 -16.45 -10.10 22.84
CA LEU A 269 -16.06 -8.70 22.55
C LEU A 269 -14.78 -8.25 23.27
N PRO A 270 -14.08 -7.22 22.75
CA PRO A 270 -12.97 -6.58 23.45
C PRO A 270 -13.45 -5.83 24.70
N ALA A 271 -12.52 -5.58 25.62
CA ALA A 271 -12.81 -4.83 26.84
C ALA A 271 -13.26 -3.39 26.52
N ILE A 272 -14.15 -2.84 27.34
CA ILE A 272 -14.68 -1.48 27.17
C ILE A 272 -13.84 -0.49 27.98
N LYS A 273 -13.54 0.65 27.38
CA LYS A 273 -12.91 1.83 28.01
C LYS A 273 -13.74 3.07 27.72
N ILE A 274 -13.74 4.02 28.65
CA ILE A 274 -14.36 5.34 28.47
C ILE A 274 -13.25 6.32 28.15
N SER A 275 -13.43 7.09 27.09
CA SER A 275 -12.45 8.11 26.69
C SER A 275 -12.38 9.20 27.75
N SER A 276 -11.18 9.72 27.98
CA SER A 276 -10.96 10.83 28.90
C SER A 276 -11.72 12.10 28.48
N ASP A 277 -11.95 13.01 29.44
CA ASP A 277 -12.63 14.27 29.17
C ASP A 277 -11.87 15.13 28.14
N THR A 278 -12.61 15.76 27.24
CA THR A 278 -12.10 16.61 26.17
C THR A 278 -12.70 18.02 26.18
N SER A 279 -13.45 18.37 27.23
CA SER A 279 -14.09 19.68 27.41
C SER A 279 -13.14 20.87 27.27
N GLY A 280 -11.87 20.70 27.69
CA GLY A 280 -10.83 21.74 27.61
C GLY A 280 -10.21 21.99 26.22
N PHE A 281 -10.55 21.21 25.20
CA PHE A 281 -10.05 21.42 23.83
C PHE A 281 -10.99 22.32 23.02
N PRO A 282 -10.50 23.38 22.35
CA PRO A 282 -11.36 24.19 21.47
C PRO A 282 -11.86 23.37 20.26
N TYR A 283 -13.09 23.66 19.83
CA TYR A 283 -13.68 23.05 18.64
C TYR A 283 -14.57 24.07 17.91
N THR A 284 -14.17 24.49 16.71
CA THR A 284 -14.79 25.60 15.98
C THR A 284 -15.44 25.20 14.66
N HIS A 285 -15.30 23.93 14.23
CA HIS A 285 -15.88 23.47 12.97
C HIS A 285 -17.41 23.36 13.07
N ARG A 286 -18.13 24.18 12.27
CA ARG A 286 -19.60 24.33 12.35
C ARG A 286 -20.42 23.09 11.96
N ARG A 287 -19.93 22.25 11.04
CA ARG A 287 -20.66 21.06 10.56
C ARG A 287 -20.21 19.72 11.15
N GLY A 288 -19.11 19.70 11.89
CA GLY A 288 -18.57 18.45 12.44
C GLY A 288 -19.04 18.25 13.88
N HIS A 289 -18.69 17.11 14.48
CA HIS A 289 -19.09 16.80 15.85
C HIS A 289 -17.89 16.82 16.80
N ARG A 290 -18.04 17.49 17.95
CA ARG A 290 -16.98 17.65 18.98
C ARG A 290 -16.36 16.32 19.44
N SER A 291 -17.14 15.25 19.37
CA SER A 291 -16.70 13.90 19.72
C SER A 291 -15.54 13.39 18.84
N ALA A 292 -15.25 14.02 17.70
CA ALA A 292 -14.03 13.80 16.91
C ALA A 292 -12.74 13.99 17.74
N ILE A 293 -12.74 14.90 18.72
CA ILE A 293 -11.57 15.14 19.59
C ILE A 293 -11.23 13.88 20.38
N ARG A 294 -12.21 13.27 21.08
CA ARG A 294 -11.96 12.04 21.83
C ARG A 294 -11.51 10.89 20.92
N ILE A 295 -12.09 10.77 19.71
CA ILE A 295 -11.76 9.67 18.79
C ILE A 295 -10.31 9.80 18.34
N SER A 296 -9.86 11.03 18.03
CA SER A 296 -8.47 11.26 17.64
C SER A 296 -7.48 10.84 18.74
N ARG A 297 -7.88 10.90 20.02
CA ARG A 297 -7.02 10.57 21.16
C ARG A 297 -6.95 9.07 21.47
N ILE A 298 -7.75 8.21 20.84
CA ILE A 298 -7.83 6.77 21.14
C ILE A 298 -6.48 6.07 21.04
N VAL A 299 -5.64 6.39 20.05
CA VAL A 299 -4.30 5.79 19.93
C VAL A 299 -3.44 6.14 21.14
N SER A 300 -3.41 7.41 21.53
CA SER A 300 -2.66 7.90 22.68
C SER A 300 -3.22 7.37 24.00
N GLU A 301 -4.53 7.30 24.16
CA GLU A 301 -5.17 6.72 25.34
C GLU A 301 -4.88 5.21 25.45
N THR A 302 -4.86 4.49 24.33
CA THR A 302 -4.45 3.08 24.28
C THR A 302 -2.97 2.91 24.58
N PHE A 303 -2.11 3.81 24.11
CA PHE A 303 -0.68 3.82 24.42
C PHE A 303 -0.41 3.98 25.92
N ARG A 304 -1.15 4.88 26.59
CA ARG A 304 -1.04 5.13 28.05
C ARG A 304 -1.37 3.92 28.92
N LEU A 305 -2.05 2.91 28.37
CA LEU A 305 -2.27 1.65 29.09
C LEU A 305 -0.98 0.86 29.34
N GLY A 306 0.15 1.24 28.71
CA GLY A 306 1.47 0.71 29.05
C GLY A 306 1.63 -0.79 28.77
N LEU A 307 0.85 -1.33 27.82
CA LEU A 307 0.82 -2.77 27.62
C LEU A 307 2.15 -3.26 27.02
N PRO A 308 2.71 -4.37 27.52
CA PRO A 308 4.03 -4.84 27.08
C PRO A 308 3.99 -5.43 25.66
N GLY A 309 5.15 -5.40 24.99
CA GLY A 309 5.36 -6.08 23.71
C GLY A 309 4.59 -5.53 22.51
N VAL A 310 3.95 -4.36 22.63
CA VAL A 310 3.19 -3.77 21.51
C VAL A 310 4.14 -3.25 20.44
N ARG A 311 3.87 -3.62 19.19
CA ARG A 311 4.56 -3.13 17.99
C ARG A 311 3.69 -2.17 17.20
N TRP A 312 2.38 -2.39 17.20
CA TRP A 312 1.42 -1.66 16.39
C TRP A 312 0.15 -1.32 17.18
N PHE A 313 -0.31 -0.09 17.02
CA PHE A 313 -1.61 0.40 17.47
C PHE A 313 -2.51 0.55 16.25
N VAL A 314 -3.60 -0.19 16.20
CA VAL A 314 -4.54 -0.19 15.07
C VAL A 314 -5.81 0.51 15.50
N MET A 315 -6.24 1.52 14.75
CA MET A 315 -7.48 2.24 14.99
C MET A 315 -8.50 1.86 13.91
N GLY A 316 -9.76 1.74 14.29
CA GLY A 316 -10.92 1.65 13.40
C GLY A 316 -12.20 2.00 14.13
N ASP A 317 -13.28 2.23 13.40
CA ASP A 317 -14.60 2.51 13.95
C ASP A 317 -15.35 1.22 14.33
N ASP A 318 -16.45 1.36 15.07
CA ASP A 318 -17.30 0.25 15.53
C ASP A 318 -18.07 -0.47 14.41
N ASP A 319 -18.04 0.06 13.18
CA ASP A 319 -18.51 -0.57 11.95
C ASP A 319 -17.38 -0.89 10.95
N THR A 320 -16.12 -0.79 11.39
CA THR A 320 -14.96 -1.28 10.64
C THR A 320 -14.80 -2.77 10.87
N VAL A 321 -14.66 -3.52 9.77
CA VAL A 321 -14.47 -4.98 9.81
C VAL A 321 -13.07 -5.30 9.29
N PHE A 322 -12.18 -5.72 10.19
CA PHE A 322 -10.81 -6.10 9.84
C PHE A 322 -10.71 -7.56 9.43
N LEU A 323 -9.76 -7.88 8.56
CA LEU A 323 -9.25 -9.23 8.30
C LEU A 323 -7.89 -9.36 9.00
N PRO A 324 -7.83 -9.86 10.25
CA PRO A 324 -6.64 -9.71 11.09
C PRO A 324 -5.39 -10.40 10.53
N ASP A 325 -5.55 -11.54 9.87
CA ASP A 325 -4.44 -12.28 9.27
C ASP A 325 -3.83 -11.50 8.09
N ASN A 326 -4.69 -10.87 7.27
CA ASN A 326 -4.28 -9.99 6.18
C ASN A 326 -3.60 -8.72 6.69
N LEU A 327 -4.10 -8.14 7.79
CA LEU A 327 -3.45 -7.02 8.47
C LEU A 327 -2.04 -7.38 8.93
N LEU A 328 -1.84 -8.58 9.51
CA LEU A 328 -0.52 -9.05 9.92
C LEU A 328 0.42 -9.26 8.71
N ALA A 329 -0.08 -9.75 7.59
CA ALA A 329 0.71 -9.89 6.36
C ALA A 329 1.24 -8.52 5.87
N VAL A 330 0.46 -7.45 6.04
CA VAL A 330 0.88 -6.07 5.74
C VAL A 330 1.90 -5.57 6.76
N LEU A 331 1.57 -5.62 8.05
CA LEU A 331 2.41 -5.05 9.12
C LEU A 331 3.71 -5.83 9.33
N GLY A 332 3.72 -7.13 9.06
CA GLY A 332 4.89 -8.01 9.17
C GLY A 332 6.01 -7.66 8.19
N ARG A 333 5.71 -6.93 7.12
CA ARG A 333 6.69 -6.46 6.12
C ARG A 333 7.39 -5.17 6.50
N LEU A 334 6.90 -4.45 7.53
CA LEU A 334 7.42 -3.16 7.95
C LEU A 334 8.28 -3.30 9.22
N ASP A 335 9.40 -2.58 9.28
CA ASP A 335 10.21 -2.52 10.51
C ASP A 335 9.47 -1.72 11.58
N HIS A 336 8.77 -2.42 12.46
CA HIS A 336 7.95 -1.82 13.52
C HIS A 336 8.72 -0.92 14.51
N ARG A 337 10.06 -0.92 14.46
CA ARG A 337 10.93 -0.03 15.27
C ARG A 337 11.11 1.35 14.64
N GLN A 338 10.60 1.56 13.43
CA GLN A 338 10.59 2.85 12.74
C GLN A 338 9.19 3.50 12.82
N PRO A 339 9.09 4.84 12.76
CA PRO A 339 7.81 5.53 12.79
C PRO A 339 7.03 5.29 11.48
N TYR A 340 5.93 4.56 11.57
CA TYR A 340 5.05 4.25 10.44
C TYR A 340 3.61 4.63 10.75
N TYR A 341 2.98 5.33 9.81
CA TYR A 341 1.53 5.58 9.75
C TYR A 341 1.00 4.89 8.50
N VAL A 342 0.26 3.79 8.66
CA VAL A 342 -0.15 2.87 7.58
C VAL A 342 -1.66 2.88 7.43
N GLY A 343 -2.16 3.05 6.21
CA GLY A 343 -3.60 3.06 5.92
C GLY A 343 -3.86 3.48 4.48
N SER A 344 -5.07 3.97 4.18
CA SER A 344 -5.41 4.43 2.82
C SER A 344 -6.26 5.70 2.85
N PRO A 345 -6.11 6.59 1.85
CA PRO A 345 -7.10 7.63 1.59
C PRO A 345 -8.46 7.02 1.19
N SER A 346 -9.50 7.86 1.14
CA SER A 346 -10.84 7.47 0.70
C SER A 346 -10.88 7.14 -0.79
N GLU A 347 -11.78 6.24 -1.17
CA GLU A 347 -12.14 5.96 -2.56
C GLU A 347 -12.75 7.19 -3.27
N SER A 348 -13.22 8.18 -2.50
CA SER A 348 -13.80 9.42 -3.00
C SER A 348 -12.73 10.51 -3.21
N HIS A 349 -12.52 10.89 -4.48
CA HIS A 349 -11.57 11.93 -4.88
C HIS A 349 -11.85 13.27 -4.18
N LEU A 350 -13.14 13.63 -4.09
CA LEU A 350 -13.56 14.88 -3.47
C LEU A 350 -13.32 14.87 -1.96
N GLN A 351 -13.55 13.74 -1.27
CA GLN A 351 -13.23 13.63 0.16
C GLN A 351 -11.73 13.84 0.39
N ASN A 352 -10.88 13.27 -0.46
CA ASN A 352 -9.42 13.45 -0.36
C ASN A 352 -8.96 14.89 -0.64
N ILE A 353 -9.66 15.64 -1.51
CA ILE A 353 -9.38 17.07 -1.74
C ILE A 353 -9.78 17.89 -0.50
N PHE A 354 -10.95 17.62 0.09
CA PHE A 354 -11.44 18.40 1.23
C PHE A 354 -10.68 18.12 2.52
N PHE A 355 -10.19 16.90 2.70
CA PHE A 355 -9.43 16.48 3.88
C PHE A 355 -7.94 16.40 3.55
N SER A 356 -7.45 15.25 3.08
CA SER A 356 -6.08 15.12 2.60
C SER A 356 -5.85 13.79 1.88
N TYR A 357 -5.04 13.82 0.83
CA TYR A 357 -4.44 12.61 0.23
C TYR A 357 -3.35 11.99 1.12
N GLY A 358 -2.88 12.71 2.13
CA GLY A 358 -1.92 12.23 3.14
C GLY A 358 -2.58 11.65 4.39
N MET A 359 -3.91 11.54 4.43
CA MET A 359 -4.68 11.02 5.55
C MET A 359 -5.05 9.55 5.31
N ALA A 360 -4.83 8.69 6.31
CA ALA A 360 -5.59 7.45 6.40
C ALA A 360 -6.95 7.77 7.00
N PHE A 361 -8.02 7.46 6.28
CA PHE A 361 -9.38 7.71 6.77
C PHE A 361 -9.71 6.74 7.92
N GLY A 362 -10.27 7.28 9.00
CA GLY A 362 -10.40 6.56 10.27
C GLY A 362 -11.30 5.33 10.18
N GLY A 363 -12.39 5.41 9.42
CA GLY A 363 -13.32 4.28 9.22
C GLY A 363 -12.72 3.16 8.38
N GLY A 364 -11.85 3.46 7.41
CA GLY A 364 -11.06 2.45 6.71
C GLY A 364 -10.04 1.79 7.64
N GLY A 365 -9.77 2.39 8.78
CA GLY A 365 -8.78 1.94 9.75
C GLY A 365 -7.36 2.28 9.35
N PHE A 366 -6.49 2.37 10.35
CA PHE A 366 -5.07 2.62 10.16
C PHE A 366 -4.23 2.00 11.26
N ALA A 367 -2.93 1.83 11.01
CA ALA A 367 -1.97 1.34 11.98
C ALA A 367 -0.86 2.37 12.23
N ILE A 368 -0.46 2.51 13.49
CA ILE A 368 0.64 3.35 13.93
C ILE A 368 1.65 2.47 14.66
N SER A 369 2.93 2.53 14.26
CA SER A 369 3.98 1.78 14.96
C SER A 369 4.22 2.32 16.37
N GLN A 370 4.73 1.48 17.27
CA GLN A 370 4.93 1.86 18.67
C GLN A 370 5.77 3.14 18.86
N PRO A 371 6.90 3.34 18.16
CA PRO A 371 7.68 4.58 18.29
C PRO A 371 6.92 5.82 17.82
N LEU A 372 6.04 5.68 16.84
CA LEU A 372 5.20 6.79 16.38
C LEU A 372 4.06 7.07 17.37
N ALA A 373 3.44 6.04 17.94
CA ALA A 373 2.43 6.22 18.99
C ALA A 373 3.01 6.96 20.21
N ALA A 374 4.24 6.64 20.61
CA ALA A 374 4.94 7.34 21.70
C ALA A 374 5.17 8.83 21.39
N ARG A 375 5.53 9.17 20.15
CA ARG A 375 5.70 10.56 19.71
C ARG A 375 4.37 11.29 19.63
N LEU A 376 3.35 10.64 19.08
CA LEU A 376 2.00 11.18 19.00
C LEU A 376 1.46 11.51 20.39
N GLU A 377 1.53 10.58 21.33
CA GLU A 377 1.01 10.76 22.69
C GLU A 377 1.59 12.01 23.38
N ARG A 378 2.89 12.26 23.23
CA ARG A 378 3.57 13.42 23.83
C ARG A 378 3.12 14.76 23.29
N MET A 379 2.70 14.83 22.02
CA MET A 379 2.44 16.10 21.33
C MET A 379 0.98 16.32 20.94
N GLN A 380 0.17 15.26 20.95
CA GLN A 380 -1.17 15.27 20.35
C GLN A 380 -2.09 16.31 20.98
N ASP A 381 -2.07 16.47 22.30
CA ASP A 381 -2.94 17.44 22.96
C ASP A 381 -2.59 18.89 22.58
N ALA A 382 -1.31 19.19 22.30
CA ALA A 382 -0.89 20.48 21.78
C ALA A 382 -1.30 20.64 20.30
N CYS A 383 -1.13 19.59 19.50
CA CYS A 383 -1.56 19.54 18.10
C CYS A 383 -3.08 19.79 17.96
N ILE A 384 -3.92 19.09 18.73
CA ILE A 384 -5.39 19.26 18.69
C ILE A 384 -5.80 20.72 18.98
N ARG A 385 -5.14 21.38 19.95
CA ARG A 385 -5.39 22.79 20.28
C ARG A 385 -5.01 23.75 19.16
N ARG A 386 -4.00 23.44 18.36
CA ARG A 386 -3.59 24.25 17.19
C ARG A 386 -4.58 24.18 16.04
N TYR A 387 -5.35 23.09 15.93
CA TYR A 387 -6.24 22.84 14.81
C TYR A 387 -7.73 22.75 15.20
N PRO A 388 -8.32 23.70 15.94
CA PRO A 388 -9.70 23.59 16.43
C PRO A 388 -10.75 23.54 15.31
N TRP A 389 -10.40 24.03 14.11
CA TRP A 389 -11.29 24.09 12.96
C TRP A 389 -11.37 22.82 12.13
N LEU A 390 -10.56 21.78 12.40
CA LEU A 390 -10.61 20.53 11.64
C LEU A 390 -11.89 19.73 11.92
N TYR A 391 -12.38 19.04 10.89
CA TYR A 391 -13.71 18.41 10.90
C TYR A 391 -13.74 17.13 11.74
N GLY A 392 -12.85 16.19 11.40
CA GLY A 392 -12.89 14.80 11.86
C GLY A 392 -11.77 14.45 12.81
N SER A 393 -11.79 13.21 13.30
CA SER A 393 -10.72 12.68 14.14
C SER A 393 -9.48 12.29 13.33
N ASP A 394 -9.69 11.76 12.14
CA ASP A 394 -8.65 11.38 11.18
C ASP A 394 -7.94 12.60 10.58
N ASP A 395 -8.69 13.66 10.29
CA ASP A 395 -8.15 14.97 9.88
C ASP A 395 -7.15 15.50 10.93
N ARG A 396 -7.49 15.35 12.21
CA ARG A 396 -6.61 15.71 13.34
C ARG A 396 -5.41 14.79 13.47
N ILE A 397 -5.58 13.49 13.28
CA ILE A 397 -4.46 12.55 13.25
C ILE A 397 -3.50 12.95 12.13
N GLN A 398 -4.00 13.23 10.92
CA GLN A 398 -3.17 13.62 9.79
C GLN A 398 -2.43 14.93 10.07
N ALA A 399 -3.07 15.93 10.66
CA ALA A 399 -2.40 17.17 11.05
C ALA A 399 -1.26 16.91 12.04
N CYS A 400 -1.46 16.04 13.03
CA CYS A 400 -0.39 15.67 13.96
C CYS A 400 0.73 14.86 13.27
N MET A 401 0.40 14.00 12.30
CA MET A 401 1.40 13.30 11.49
C MET A 401 2.23 14.26 10.65
N ALA A 402 1.63 15.32 10.12
CA ALA A 402 2.32 16.36 9.38
C ALA A 402 3.32 17.13 10.28
N GLU A 403 2.93 17.49 11.50
CA GLU A 403 3.86 18.10 12.47
C GLU A 403 4.99 17.16 12.90
N LEU A 404 4.71 15.86 13.00
CA LEU A 404 5.71 14.84 13.30
C LEU A 404 6.61 14.51 12.09
N GLY A 405 6.29 15.02 10.90
CA GLY A 405 7.02 14.74 9.67
C GLY A 405 6.89 13.29 9.18
N VAL A 406 5.81 12.59 9.53
CA VAL A 406 5.59 11.18 9.14
C VAL A 406 4.53 11.08 8.05
N PRO A 407 4.88 10.66 6.83
CA PRO A 407 3.92 10.53 5.75
C PRO A 407 3.07 9.26 5.89
N LEU A 408 1.92 9.27 5.22
CA LEU A 408 1.09 8.08 5.05
C LEU A 408 1.81 7.03 4.20
N THR A 409 2.05 5.87 4.81
CA THR A 409 2.40 4.62 4.12
C THR A 409 1.11 4.02 3.56
N ARG A 410 0.82 4.34 2.30
CA ARG A 410 -0.43 3.92 1.64
C ARG A 410 -0.45 2.41 1.42
N HIS A 411 -1.55 1.77 1.80
CA HIS A 411 -1.81 0.36 1.50
C HIS A 411 -3.25 0.20 0.96
N PRO A 412 -3.44 -0.29 -0.28
CA PRO A 412 -4.73 -0.24 -0.99
C PRO A 412 -5.78 -1.24 -0.47
N GLY A 413 -5.45 -2.04 0.54
CA GLY A 413 -6.38 -2.98 1.19
C GLY A 413 -7.19 -2.40 2.35
N PHE A 414 -6.90 -1.16 2.78
CA PHE A 414 -7.74 -0.46 3.76
C PHE A 414 -8.84 0.31 3.02
N HIS A 415 -10.10 0.02 3.32
CA HIS A 415 -11.22 0.61 2.58
C HIS A 415 -12.16 1.41 3.47
N GLN A 416 -12.27 2.70 3.17
CA GLN A 416 -13.22 3.63 3.78
C GLN A 416 -14.61 3.52 3.13
N TYR A 417 -14.68 3.18 1.84
CA TYR A 417 -15.87 3.20 0.99
C TYR A 417 -16.82 4.38 1.30
N ASP A 418 -16.31 5.61 1.18
CA ASP A 418 -17.16 6.81 1.10
C ASP A 418 -17.88 6.86 -0.26
N VAL A 419 -18.70 5.84 -0.49
CA VAL A 419 -19.53 5.63 -1.67
C VAL A 419 -20.90 5.16 -1.22
N TYR A 420 -21.89 5.29 -2.10
CA TYR A 420 -23.23 4.77 -1.90
C TYR A 420 -23.55 3.68 -2.93
N GLY A 421 -24.60 2.91 -2.68
CA GLY A 421 -25.07 1.90 -3.62
C GLY A 421 -24.38 0.56 -3.43
N ASP A 422 -23.98 -0.08 -4.52
CA ASP A 422 -23.52 -1.47 -4.53
C ASP A 422 -22.00 -1.57 -4.69
N LEU A 423 -21.34 -2.22 -3.73
CA LEU A 423 -19.89 -2.42 -3.73
C LEU A 423 -19.41 -3.49 -4.73
N LEU A 424 -20.32 -4.15 -5.46
CA LEU A 424 -20.01 -5.19 -6.43
C LEU A 424 -18.80 -4.86 -7.31
N GLY A 425 -18.78 -3.69 -7.95
CA GLY A 425 -17.69 -3.31 -8.85
C GLY A 425 -16.34 -3.13 -8.16
N LEU A 426 -16.31 -2.62 -6.93
CA LEU A 426 -15.08 -2.40 -6.15
C LEU A 426 -14.51 -3.72 -5.64
N LEU A 427 -15.37 -4.58 -5.09
CA LEU A 427 -14.96 -5.86 -4.53
C LEU A 427 -14.69 -6.92 -5.60
N ALA A 428 -15.40 -6.88 -6.74
CA ALA A 428 -15.18 -7.83 -7.84
C ALA A 428 -13.89 -7.54 -8.64
N ALA A 429 -13.38 -6.30 -8.56
CA ALA A 429 -12.13 -5.86 -9.16
C ALA A 429 -11.19 -5.29 -8.08
N HIS A 430 -11.17 -5.94 -6.91
CA HIS A 430 -10.31 -5.51 -5.81
C HIS A 430 -8.85 -5.44 -6.27
N PRO A 431 -8.07 -4.42 -5.82
CA PRO A 431 -6.65 -4.32 -6.15
C PRO A 431 -5.86 -5.59 -5.80
N VAL A 432 -4.73 -5.81 -6.47
CA VAL A 432 -3.83 -6.94 -6.19
C VAL A 432 -3.06 -6.68 -4.90
N ALA A 433 -3.74 -6.83 -3.79
CA ALA A 433 -3.28 -6.59 -2.43
C ALA A 433 -4.19 -7.34 -1.44
N PRO A 434 -3.72 -7.68 -0.23
CA PRO A 434 -4.59 -8.25 0.79
C PRO A 434 -5.73 -7.29 1.12
N LEU A 435 -6.97 -7.78 1.15
CA LEU A 435 -8.08 -7.03 1.73
C LEU A 435 -7.88 -6.95 3.24
N VAL A 436 -7.69 -5.75 3.78
CA VAL A 436 -7.35 -5.54 5.20
C VAL A 436 -8.57 -5.15 6.02
N SER A 437 -9.41 -4.26 5.50
CA SER A 437 -10.58 -3.76 6.22
C SER A 437 -11.71 -3.33 5.28
N LEU A 438 -12.92 -3.34 5.80
CA LEU A 438 -14.14 -2.84 5.14
C LEU A 438 -14.86 -1.86 6.07
N HIS A 439 -15.20 -0.71 5.51
CA HIS A 439 -16.09 0.35 6.01
C HIS A 439 -16.64 1.05 4.76
N HIS A 440 -17.78 1.75 4.71
CA HIS A 440 -18.79 2.12 5.68
C HIS A 440 -20.06 1.27 5.45
N LEU A 441 -20.12 0.07 6.04
CA LEU A 441 -21.07 -0.96 5.60
C LEU A 441 -22.54 -0.60 5.85
N ASP A 442 -22.82 0.29 6.80
CA ASP A 442 -24.17 0.77 7.12
C ASP A 442 -24.82 1.61 6.00
N VAL A 443 -24.03 2.24 5.12
CA VAL A 443 -24.56 3.16 4.08
C VAL A 443 -24.61 2.55 2.67
N VAL A 444 -23.93 1.43 2.46
CA VAL A 444 -23.93 0.67 1.20
C VAL A 444 -24.93 -0.48 1.24
N ARG A 445 -25.26 -1.06 0.10
CA ARG A 445 -26.07 -2.29 0.04
C ARG A 445 -25.32 -3.47 0.70
N PRO A 446 -26.02 -4.45 1.28
CA PRO A 446 -25.38 -5.66 1.79
C PRO A 446 -24.53 -6.35 0.71
N LEU A 447 -23.37 -6.91 1.10
CA LEU A 447 -22.45 -7.55 0.16
C LEU A 447 -23.13 -8.69 -0.63
N PHE A 448 -23.92 -9.51 0.06
CA PHE A 448 -24.67 -10.59 -0.57
C PHE A 448 -26.15 -10.23 -0.68
N PRO A 449 -26.81 -10.62 -1.78
CA PRO A 449 -28.25 -10.44 -1.92
C PRO A 449 -29.04 -11.37 -1.00
N ASN A 450 -30.31 -11.02 -0.72
CA ASN A 450 -31.28 -11.83 0.03
C ASN A 450 -30.84 -12.23 1.46
N VAL A 451 -29.90 -11.50 2.05
CA VAL A 451 -29.46 -11.67 3.44
C VAL A 451 -30.37 -10.92 4.41
N ARG A 452 -30.55 -11.47 5.62
CA ARG A 452 -31.40 -10.87 6.67
C ARG A 452 -30.86 -9.55 7.21
N SER A 453 -29.54 -9.36 7.22
CA SER A 453 -28.88 -8.15 7.72
C SER A 453 -27.46 -8.00 7.15
N ARG A 454 -26.88 -6.80 7.27
CA ARG A 454 -25.49 -6.52 6.88
C ARG A 454 -24.47 -7.36 7.68
N PRO A 455 -24.58 -7.49 9.02
CA PRO A 455 -23.76 -8.45 9.76
C PRO A 455 -23.92 -9.90 9.28
N ALA A 456 -25.13 -10.35 8.94
CA ALA A 456 -25.31 -11.71 8.42
C ALA A 456 -24.59 -11.93 7.08
N ALA A 457 -24.54 -10.91 6.21
CA ALA A 457 -23.77 -10.96 4.98
C ALA A 457 -22.26 -11.14 5.24
N LEU A 458 -21.74 -10.42 6.24
CA LEU A 458 -20.33 -10.53 6.62
C LEU A 458 -20.01 -11.86 7.30
N ARG A 459 -20.89 -12.39 8.16
CA ARG A 459 -20.71 -13.72 8.76
C ARG A 459 -20.53 -14.79 7.69
N ARG A 460 -21.32 -14.76 6.61
CA ARG A 460 -21.13 -15.65 5.46
C ARG A 460 -19.71 -15.59 4.86
N LEU A 461 -19.13 -14.40 4.78
CA LEU A 461 -17.76 -14.20 4.30
C LEU A 461 -16.73 -14.74 5.30
N PHE A 462 -16.95 -14.46 6.60
CA PHE A 462 -16.01 -14.81 7.67
C PHE A 462 -16.01 -16.31 7.99
N ASP A 463 -17.18 -16.91 8.15
CA ASP A 463 -17.37 -18.32 8.49
C ASP A 463 -16.98 -19.26 7.34
N GLY A 464 -16.92 -18.72 6.11
CA GLY A 464 -16.53 -19.45 4.90
C GLY A 464 -15.16 -19.02 4.37
N PRO A 465 -15.11 -18.20 3.29
CA PRO A 465 -13.86 -17.88 2.60
C PRO A 465 -12.72 -17.36 3.49
N VAL A 466 -12.99 -16.47 4.45
CA VAL A 466 -11.93 -15.91 5.32
C VAL A 466 -11.33 -16.99 6.22
N THR A 467 -12.16 -17.86 6.79
CA THR A 467 -11.69 -19.00 7.62
C THR A 467 -10.92 -20.02 6.79
N LEU A 468 -11.28 -20.19 5.52
CA LEU A 468 -10.62 -21.15 4.63
C LEU A 468 -9.27 -20.64 4.10
N ASP A 469 -9.23 -19.37 3.66
CA ASP A 469 -8.03 -18.71 3.12
C ASP A 469 -8.24 -17.19 3.01
N SER A 470 -8.03 -16.46 4.10
CA SER A 470 -8.21 -15.01 4.17
C SER A 470 -7.36 -14.24 3.15
N ALA A 471 -6.19 -14.75 2.79
CA ALA A 471 -5.28 -14.12 1.85
C ALA A 471 -5.87 -14.02 0.43
N GLY A 472 -6.68 -15.00 0.02
CA GLY A 472 -7.30 -15.06 -1.31
C GLY A 472 -8.62 -14.31 -1.45
N VAL A 473 -9.20 -13.81 -0.35
CA VAL A 473 -10.54 -13.17 -0.36
C VAL A 473 -10.56 -11.92 -1.24
N MET A 474 -11.62 -11.79 -2.06
CA MET A 474 -11.85 -10.75 -3.07
C MET A 474 -10.83 -10.69 -4.20
N GLN A 475 -9.80 -11.55 -4.22
CA GLN A 475 -8.81 -11.51 -5.29
C GLN A 475 -9.43 -11.88 -6.63
N GLN A 476 -9.23 -10.98 -7.60
CA GLN A 476 -9.76 -11.13 -8.95
C GLN A 476 -8.84 -12.03 -9.78
N SER A 477 -9.40 -13.08 -10.37
CA SER A 477 -8.78 -13.93 -11.39
C SER A 477 -9.62 -13.87 -12.67
N ILE A 478 -8.98 -13.82 -13.85
CA ILE A 478 -9.65 -13.63 -15.15
C ILE A 478 -9.32 -14.80 -16.07
N CYS A 479 -10.35 -15.37 -16.69
CA CYS A 479 -10.25 -16.47 -17.63
C CYS A 479 -11.25 -16.32 -18.77
N TYR A 480 -11.00 -17.03 -19.85
CA TYR A 480 -11.81 -17.02 -21.05
C TYR A 480 -12.35 -18.43 -21.30
N ASP A 481 -13.66 -18.54 -21.49
CA ASP A 481 -14.30 -19.75 -21.98
C ASP A 481 -14.37 -19.67 -23.51
N ALA A 482 -13.40 -20.29 -24.17
CA ALA A 482 -13.31 -20.28 -25.62
C ALA A 482 -14.53 -20.95 -26.30
N ALA A 483 -15.09 -22.00 -25.69
CA ALA A 483 -16.19 -22.77 -26.29
C ALA A 483 -17.47 -21.94 -26.39
N ASN A 484 -17.80 -21.18 -25.34
CA ASN A 484 -18.97 -20.30 -25.33
C ASN A 484 -18.65 -18.84 -25.67
N ARG A 485 -17.38 -18.50 -25.88
CA ARG A 485 -16.90 -17.12 -26.06
C ARG A 485 -17.33 -16.20 -24.92
N TRP A 486 -17.07 -16.61 -23.69
CA TRP A 486 -17.37 -15.83 -22.49
C TRP A 486 -16.10 -15.35 -21.79
N THR A 487 -16.17 -14.16 -21.20
CA THR A 487 -15.18 -13.69 -20.23
C THR A 487 -15.68 -14.00 -18.83
N VAL A 488 -14.86 -14.69 -18.05
CA VAL A 488 -15.18 -15.11 -16.69
C VAL A 488 -14.22 -14.43 -15.72
N THR A 489 -14.77 -13.82 -14.67
CA THR A 489 -13.96 -13.28 -13.58
C THR A 489 -14.40 -13.82 -12.25
N VAL A 490 -13.44 -14.32 -11.49
CA VAL A 490 -13.64 -14.84 -10.15
C VAL A 490 -13.09 -13.83 -9.16
N ALA A 491 -13.94 -13.19 -8.36
CA ALA A 491 -13.54 -12.52 -7.13
C ALA A 491 -13.76 -13.51 -5.98
N TRP A 492 -12.70 -14.22 -5.61
CA TRP A 492 -12.82 -15.43 -4.81
C TRP A 492 -13.44 -15.14 -3.42
N GLY A 493 -14.44 -15.94 -3.05
CA GLY A 493 -15.20 -15.76 -1.82
C GLY A 493 -16.35 -14.75 -1.91
N PHE A 494 -16.60 -14.16 -3.09
CA PHE A 494 -17.64 -13.15 -3.26
C PHE A 494 -18.54 -13.40 -4.46
N VAL A 495 -18.03 -13.23 -5.68
CA VAL A 495 -18.82 -13.28 -6.91
C VAL A 495 -18.01 -13.80 -8.09
N VAL A 496 -18.66 -14.59 -8.94
CA VAL A 496 -18.20 -14.88 -10.30
C VAL A 496 -19.06 -14.09 -11.27
N THR A 497 -18.42 -13.37 -12.20
CA THR A 497 -19.11 -12.67 -13.29
C THR A 497 -18.82 -13.36 -14.61
N VAL A 498 -19.86 -13.59 -15.42
CA VAL A 498 -19.75 -14.18 -16.74
C VAL A 498 -20.34 -13.20 -17.75
N THR A 499 -19.48 -12.70 -18.63
CA THR A 499 -19.84 -11.72 -19.66
C THR A 499 -19.79 -12.37 -21.03
N ARG A 500 -20.80 -12.11 -21.87
CA ARG A 500 -20.79 -12.58 -23.26
C ARG A 500 -19.74 -11.79 -24.05
N GLY A 501 -18.92 -12.50 -24.83
CA GLY A 501 -17.81 -11.92 -25.56
C GLY A 501 -16.49 -11.95 -24.80
N VAL A 502 -15.44 -11.52 -25.48
CA VAL A 502 -14.06 -11.46 -24.99
C VAL A 502 -13.76 -10.03 -24.57
N MET A 503 -13.64 -9.79 -23.27
CA MET A 503 -13.27 -8.51 -22.69
C MET A 503 -11.80 -8.56 -22.22
N PRO A 504 -10.95 -7.59 -22.60
CA PRO A 504 -9.55 -7.59 -22.19
C PRO A 504 -9.37 -7.55 -20.67
N ALA A 505 -8.33 -8.19 -20.16
CA ALA A 505 -8.01 -8.16 -18.73
C ALA A 505 -7.84 -6.72 -18.19
N ARG A 506 -7.25 -5.83 -19.00
CA ARG A 506 -7.12 -4.39 -18.72
C ARG A 506 -8.47 -3.69 -18.51
N GLU A 507 -9.53 -4.18 -19.14
CA GLU A 507 -10.87 -3.65 -18.92
C GLU A 507 -11.53 -4.29 -17.69
N MET A 508 -11.35 -5.60 -17.49
CA MET A 508 -11.90 -6.31 -16.34
C MET A 508 -11.30 -5.87 -14.99
N GLU A 509 -10.06 -5.38 -14.98
CA GLU A 509 -9.44 -4.83 -13.77
C GLU A 509 -9.98 -3.46 -13.36
N MET A 510 -10.69 -2.76 -14.26
CA MET A 510 -11.34 -1.51 -13.90
C MET A 510 -12.68 -1.80 -13.19
N PRO A 511 -12.88 -1.30 -11.95
CA PRO A 511 -14.15 -1.43 -11.25
C PRO A 511 -15.32 -0.89 -12.07
N ALA A 512 -16.35 -1.72 -12.24
CA ALA A 512 -17.60 -1.28 -12.86
C ALA A 512 -18.33 -0.30 -11.91
N ARG A 513 -18.88 0.80 -12.42
CA ARG A 513 -19.58 1.81 -11.61
C ARG A 513 -20.95 1.34 -11.10
N THR A 514 -20.96 0.38 -10.17
CA THR A 514 -22.14 -0.10 -9.43
C THR A 514 -22.46 0.76 -8.20
N PHE A 515 -21.61 1.74 -7.92
CA PHE A 515 -21.64 2.63 -6.77
C PHE A 515 -21.70 4.10 -7.22
N LEU A 516 -22.11 4.96 -6.29
CA LEU A 516 -22.14 6.41 -6.43
C LEU A 516 -21.06 7.02 -5.54
N ASN A 517 -20.57 8.21 -5.87
CA ASN A 517 -19.65 8.93 -4.98
C ASN A 517 -20.34 9.36 -3.66
N TRP A 518 -19.56 9.86 -2.69
CA TRP A 518 -20.08 10.33 -1.39
C TRP A 518 -21.16 11.43 -1.49
N TYR A 519 -21.15 12.20 -2.57
CA TYR A 519 -22.15 13.24 -2.85
C TYR A 519 -23.36 12.72 -3.65
N ARG A 520 -23.51 11.39 -3.73
CA ARG A 520 -24.59 10.66 -4.40
C ARG A 520 -24.72 10.99 -5.90
N ARG A 521 -23.60 11.29 -6.55
CA ARG A 521 -23.54 11.50 -8.01
C ARG A 521 -22.81 10.34 -8.68
N ALA A 522 -23.26 10.00 -9.89
CA ALA A 522 -22.65 8.97 -10.73
C ALA A 522 -21.50 9.53 -11.60
N ASP A 523 -20.68 10.42 -11.03
CA ASP A 523 -19.57 11.08 -11.73
C ASP A 523 -18.29 10.26 -11.62
N TYR A 524 -17.72 9.86 -12.76
CA TYR A 524 -16.49 9.07 -12.80
C TYR A 524 -15.25 9.86 -12.34
N LYS A 525 -15.27 11.20 -12.43
CA LYS A 525 -14.15 12.06 -11.98
C LYS A 525 -14.07 12.19 -10.46
N ALA A 526 -15.06 11.68 -9.74
CA ALA A 526 -15.15 11.80 -8.29
C ALA A 526 -14.50 10.62 -7.53
N HIS A 527 -13.80 9.72 -8.22
CA HIS A 527 -13.12 8.57 -7.62
C HIS A 527 -11.61 8.71 -7.70
N ALA A 528 -10.89 8.22 -6.70
CA ALA A 528 -9.42 8.29 -6.64
C ALA A 528 -8.72 7.23 -7.54
N PHE A 529 -9.46 6.62 -8.47
CA PHE A 529 -9.02 5.54 -9.35
C PHE A 529 -9.92 5.49 -10.60
N ASN A 530 -9.45 4.79 -11.64
CA ASN A 530 -10.20 4.61 -12.87
C ASN A 530 -11.38 3.65 -12.66
N THR A 531 -12.51 3.98 -13.27
CA THR A 531 -13.72 3.15 -13.24
C THR A 531 -14.26 3.00 -14.65
N ARG A 532 -15.02 1.92 -14.91
CA ARG A 532 -15.69 1.71 -16.19
C ARG A 532 -17.20 1.86 -16.08
N PRO A 533 -17.90 2.38 -17.11
CA PRO A 533 -19.35 2.47 -17.13
C PRO A 533 -20.02 1.10 -17.00
N LEU A 534 -21.23 1.08 -16.45
CA LEU A 534 -22.10 -0.07 -16.62
C LEU A 534 -22.66 -0.10 -18.04
N ALA A 535 -22.75 -1.30 -18.61
CA ALA A 535 -23.38 -1.50 -19.91
C ALA A 535 -24.83 -1.00 -19.89
N ARG A 536 -25.15 -0.10 -20.83
CA ARG A 536 -26.50 0.43 -21.02
C ARG A 536 -27.41 -0.62 -21.66
N ASN A 537 -26.86 -1.35 -22.62
CA ASN A 537 -27.54 -2.47 -23.26
C ASN A 537 -27.67 -3.63 -22.27
N GLN A 538 -28.89 -4.13 -22.09
CA GLN A 538 -29.16 -5.24 -21.16
C GLN A 538 -28.48 -6.55 -21.61
N CYS A 539 -28.22 -6.70 -22.91
CA CYS A 539 -27.52 -7.85 -23.47
C CYS A 539 -26.02 -7.91 -23.15
N GLU A 540 -25.43 -6.77 -22.84
CA GLU A 540 -24.02 -6.62 -22.47
C GLU A 540 -23.79 -6.73 -20.96
N ARG A 541 -24.86 -6.77 -20.15
CA ARG A 541 -24.73 -6.89 -18.70
C ARG A 541 -24.17 -8.27 -18.33
N PRO A 542 -23.18 -8.35 -17.43
CA PRO A 542 -22.66 -9.64 -16.97
C PRO A 542 -23.73 -10.42 -16.22
N ALA A 543 -23.73 -11.75 -16.34
CA ALA A 543 -24.45 -12.63 -15.43
C ALA A 543 -23.65 -12.75 -14.12
N LEU A 544 -24.36 -12.68 -12.98
CA LEU A 544 -23.76 -12.66 -11.65
C LEU A 544 -24.06 -13.94 -10.90
N TYR A 545 -23.02 -14.53 -10.31
CA TYR A 545 -23.09 -15.73 -9.50
C TYR A 545 -22.46 -15.43 -8.14
N TYR A 546 -23.27 -15.22 -7.11
CA TYR A 546 -22.75 -14.92 -5.77
C TYR A 546 -22.38 -16.20 -5.03
N LEU A 547 -21.41 -16.10 -4.13
CA LEU A 547 -21.01 -17.21 -3.26
C LEU A 547 -22.25 -17.82 -2.61
N ALA A 548 -22.42 -19.13 -2.77
CA ALA A 548 -23.49 -19.94 -2.20
C ALA A 548 -22.98 -20.67 -0.95
N SER A 549 -21.87 -21.38 -1.08
CA SER A 549 -21.21 -22.13 -0.01
C SER A 549 -19.70 -22.22 -0.25
N ALA A 550 -18.95 -22.44 0.83
CA ALA A 550 -17.51 -22.62 0.82
C ALA A 550 -17.16 -23.78 1.76
N ARG A 551 -16.31 -24.71 1.31
CA ARG A 551 -15.85 -25.82 2.15
C ARG A 551 -14.42 -26.21 1.82
N ARG A 552 -13.73 -26.79 2.81
CA ARG A 552 -12.46 -27.50 2.61
C ARG A 552 -12.75 -28.92 2.10
N THR A 553 -11.88 -29.46 1.27
CA THR A 553 -11.92 -30.85 0.80
C THR A 553 -10.50 -31.35 0.63
N VAL A 554 -10.25 -32.61 0.97
CA VAL A 554 -8.96 -33.27 0.74
C VAL A 554 -9.08 -34.09 -0.54
N VAL A 555 -8.20 -33.84 -1.50
CA VAL A 555 -8.09 -34.63 -2.73
C VAL A 555 -6.72 -35.30 -2.76
N ARG A 556 -6.48 -36.22 -3.70
CA ARG A 556 -5.19 -36.92 -3.85
C ARG A 556 -3.97 -35.96 -3.94
N THR A 557 -4.17 -34.74 -4.42
CA THR A 557 -3.12 -33.72 -4.61
C THR A 557 -3.00 -32.72 -3.44
N GLY A 558 -3.63 -33.01 -2.31
CA GLY A 558 -3.59 -32.22 -1.07
C GLY A 558 -4.92 -31.55 -0.72
N GLU A 559 -4.87 -30.63 0.24
CA GLU A 559 -6.04 -29.83 0.60
C GLU A 559 -6.43 -28.86 -0.52
N THR A 560 -7.73 -28.72 -0.75
CA THR A 560 -8.31 -27.75 -1.66
C THR A 560 -9.55 -27.11 -1.03
N THR A 561 -9.90 -25.91 -1.50
CA THR A 561 -11.18 -25.28 -1.20
C THR A 561 -12.12 -25.45 -2.39
N VAL A 562 -13.37 -25.74 -2.10
CA VAL A 562 -14.45 -25.82 -3.09
C VAL A 562 -15.46 -24.76 -2.72
N THR A 563 -15.59 -23.75 -3.58
CA THR A 563 -16.58 -22.68 -3.43
C THR A 563 -17.62 -22.80 -4.54
N ARG A 564 -18.90 -22.86 -4.16
CA ARG A 564 -20.03 -22.88 -5.10
C ARG A 564 -20.61 -21.47 -5.18
N TYR A 565 -20.88 -21.00 -6.38
CA TYR A 565 -21.52 -19.72 -6.65
C TYR A 565 -22.83 -20.00 -7.37
N GLN A 566 -23.90 -19.38 -6.92
CA GLN A 566 -25.23 -19.58 -7.46
C GLN A 566 -25.68 -18.33 -8.17
N ARG A 567 -26.35 -18.52 -9.31
CA ARG A 567 -26.88 -17.44 -10.10
C ARG A 567 -27.77 -16.53 -9.25
N TRP A 568 -27.58 -15.24 -9.42
CA TRP A 568 -28.46 -14.23 -8.87
C TRP A 568 -29.00 -13.32 -9.95
N ARG A 569 -30.30 -13.02 -9.84
CA ARG A 569 -31.00 -12.05 -10.65
C ARG A 569 -32.02 -11.33 -9.77
N HIS A 570 -32.15 -10.03 -9.94
CA HIS A 570 -33.23 -9.30 -9.30
C HIS A 570 -34.58 -9.76 -9.88
N ARG A 571 -35.64 -9.90 -9.07
CA ARG A 571 -36.93 -10.41 -9.53
C ARG A 571 -37.51 -9.63 -10.71
N ASN A 572 -37.21 -8.33 -10.77
CA ASN A 572 -37.70 -7.43 -11.82
C ASN A 572 -36.70 -7.25 -12.98
N ASP A 573 -35.55 -7.93 -12.97
CA ASP A 573 -34.60 -7.87 -14.09
C ASP A 573 -35.06 -8.80 -15.22
N VAL A 574 -35.78 -8.24 -16.19
CA VAL A 574 -36.16 -8.93 -17.42
C VAL A 574 -35.13 -8.62 -18.49
N ARG A 575 -34.23 -9.57 -18.78
CA ARG A 575 -33.32 -9.42 -19.92
C ARG A 575 -34.06 -9.75 -21.22
N PRO A 576 -34.02 -8.88 -22.24
CA PRO A 576 -34.61 -9.18 -23.53
C PRO A 576 -33.85 -10.34 -24.20
N PRO A 577 -34.50 -11.07 -25.13
CA PRO A 577 -33.80 -11.97 -26.03
C PRO A 577 -32.72 -11.20 -26.78
N CYS A 578 -31.47 -11.64 -26.65
CA CYS A 578 -30.33 -11.01 -27.31
C CYS A 578 -30.01 -11.80 -28.59
N GLN A 579 -30.14 -11.16 -29.76
CA GLN A 579 -29.84 -11.78 -31.05
C GLN A 579 -28.33 -11.87 -31.31
N TRP A 580 -27.58 -12.45 -30.38
CA TRP A 580 -26.15 -12.66 -30.50
C TRP A 580 -25.87 -14.12 -30.86
N ARG A 581 -24.87 -14.36 -31.73
CA ARG A 581 -24.35 -15.71 -32.00
C ARG A 581 -23.46 -16.26 -30.86
N ILE A 582 -23.62 -15.70 -29.65
CA ILE A 582 -22.88 -16.07 -28.44
C ILE A 582 -23.93 -16.63 -27.46
N PRO A 583 -23.77 -17.87 -26.96
CA PRO A 583 -24.71 -18.44 -26.02
C PRO A 583 -24.94 -17.56 -24.80
N ASP A 584 -26.16 -17.57 -24.28
CA ASP A 584 -26.50 -16.81 -23.08
C ASP A 584 -26.08 -17.56 -21.82
N PRO A 585 -25.20 -17.00 -20.95
CA PRO A 585 -24.93 -17.59 -19.64
C PRO A 585 -26.22 -17.83 -18.85
N ASP A 586 -27.21 -16.94 -18.99
CA ASP A 586 -28.49 -17.11 -18.32
C ASP A 586 -29.32 -18.29 -18.87
N ALA A 587 -29.06 -18.79 -20.07
CA ALA A 587 -29.74 -19.98 -20.59
C ALA A 587 -29.03 -21.28 -20.17
N LEU A 588 -27.69 -21.24 -20.05
CA LEU A 588 -26.85 -22.45 -19.96
C LEU A 588 -26.25 -22.71 -18.58
N LEU A 589 -26.14 -21.71 -17.71
CA LEU A 589 -25.32 -21.80 -16.49
C LEU A 589 -26.08 -21.37 -15.23
N ASP A 590 -26.29 -22.31 -14.31
CA ASP A 590 -26.99 -22.06 -13.04
C ASP A 590 -26.04 -21.91 -11.86
N SER A 591 -24.89 -22.59 -11.89
CA SER A 591 -23.90 -22.50 -10.83
C SER A 591 -22.46 -22.60 -11.32
N VAL A 592 -21.54 -21.99 -10.59
CA VAL A 592 -20.10 -22.09 -10.83
C VAL A 592 -19.45 -22.75 -9.63
N ILE A 593 -18.55 -23.70 -9.87
CA ILE A 593 -17.70 -24.31 -8.85
C ILE A 593 -16.29 -23.79 -9.07
N VAL A 594 -15.71 -23.15 -8.07
CA VAL A 594 -14.30 -22.74 -8.09
C VAL A 594 -13.52 -23.61 -7.12
N LEU A 595 -12.53 -24.31 -7.68
CA LEU A 595 -11.50 -25.05 -6.98
C LEU A 595 -10.30 -24.13 -6.76
N LYS A 596 -9.85 -24.01 -5.52
CA LYS A 596 -8.68 -23.19 -5.19
C LYS A 596 -7.88 -23.85 -4.08
N LYS A 597 -6.59 -24.07 -4.29
CA LYS A 597 -5.69 -24.48 -3.20
C LYS A 597 -5.51 -23.31 -2.21
N PRO A 598 -5.67 -23.53 -0.88
CA PRO A 598 -5.36 -22.52 0.11
C PRO A 598 -3.92 -22.02 -0.05
N ASP A 599 -3.72 -20.71 0.08
CA ASP A 599 -2.40 -20.09 -0.05
C ASP A 599 -2.22 -18.96 0.98
N PRO A 600 -2.02 -19.30 2.26
CA PRO A 600 -1.88 -18.29 3.32
C PRO A 600 -0.67 -17.36 3.10
N GLY A 601 0.36 -17.84 2.40
CA GLY A 601 1.56 -17.09 2.04
C GLY A 601 1.47 -16.33 0.71
N LEU A 602 0.26 -16.13 0.16
CA LEU A 602 0.05 -15.36 -1.09
C LEU A 602 0.77 -14.01 -1.06
N TRP A 603 0.70 -13.36 0.09
CA TRP A 603 1.30 -12.05 0.36
C TRP A 603 2.69 -12.14 0.99
N ASP A 604 3.42 -13.25 0.81
CA ASP A 604 4.87 -13.31 1.06
C ASP A 604 5.65 -13.07 -0.23
N ARG A 605 4.98 -13.21 -1.37
CA ARG A 605 5.53 -12.99 -2.72
C ARG A 605 5.24 -11.59 -3.23
N SER A 606 5.82 -11.25 -4.39
CA SER A 606 5.45 -10.05 -5.13
C SER A 606 3.96 -10.08 -5.48
N PRO A 607 3.20 -8.99 -5.29
CA PRO A 607 1.77 -8.97 -5.60
C PRO A 607 1.50 -9.36 -7.05
N MET A 608 0.74 -10.44 -7.24
CA MET A 608 0.34 -10.96 -8.54
C MET A 608 -1.01 -11.66 -8.41
N ARG A 609 -1.85 -11.57 -9.44
CA ARG A 609 -3.13 -12.28 -9.49
C ARG A 609 -2.88 -13.78 -9.63
N ASN A 610 -3.78 -14.58 -9.07
CA ASN A 610 -3.84 -15.99 -9.40
C ASN A 610 -4.37 -16.18 -10.83
N CYS A 611 -3.87 -17.21 -11.50
CA CYS A 611 -4.35 -17.61 -12.81
C CYS A 611 -5.66 -18.37 -12.68
N CYS A 612 -6.55 -18.18 -13.66
CA CYS A 612 -7.84 -18.84 -13.74
C CYS A 612 -7.88 -19.77 -14.95
N ARG A 613 -8.43 -20.98 -14.78
CA ARG A 613 -8.55 -22.00 -15.83
C ARG A 613 -9.97 -22.57 -15.84
N VAL A 614 -10.66 -22.49 -16.97
CA VAL A 614 -11.97 -23.13 -17.15
C VAL A 614 -11.75 -24.63 -17.36
N LEU A 615 -12.15 -25.46 -16.40
CA LEU A 615 -11.99 -26.92 -16.47
C LEU A 615 -13.16 -27.58 -17.21
N SER A 616 -14.38 -27.08 -16.97
CA SER A 616 -15.59 -27.52 -17.67
C SER A 616 -16.59 -26.39 -17.77
N SER A 617 -17.36 -26.38 -18.86
CA SER A 617 -18.37 -25.38 -19.14
C SER A 617 -19.59 -26.02 -19.82
N PRO A 618 -20.83 -25.58 -19.52
CA PRO A 618 -22.02 -26.10 -20.18
C PRO A 618 -21.99 -25.85 -21.69
N ARG A 619 -22.58 -26.76 -22.46
CA ARG A 619 -22.69 -26.68 -23.93
C ARG A 619 -24.15 -26.59 -24.35
N LYS A 620 -24.42 -25.93 -25.48
CA LYS A 620 -25.78 -25.71 -26.01
C LYS A 620 -26.49 -26.98 -26.47
N GLU A 621 -25.73 -27.97 -26.95
CA GLU A 621 -26.25 -29.17 -27.64
C GLU A 621 -26.28 -30.44 -26.77
N GLY A 622 -25.89 -30.34 -25.50
CA GLY A 622 -26.04 -31.43 -24.55
C GLY A 622 -26.98 -30.99 -23.43
N GLY A 623 -28.08 -31.72 -23.20
CA GLY A 623 -28.97 -31.55 -22.04
C GLY A 623 -28.30 -31.89 -20.70
N GLY A 624 -27.05 -31.48 -20.54
CA GLY A 624 -26.16 -31.80 -19.43
C GLY A 624 -26.16 -30.77 -18.32
N ASN A 625 -25.30 -31.03 -17.34
CA ASN A 625 -25.13 -30.29 -16.09
C ASN A 625 -24.90 -28.78 -16.36
N LYS A 626 -25.80 -27.91 -15.87
CA LYS A 626 -25.74 -26.44 -15.94
C LYS A 626 -24.73 -25.83 -14.96
N THR A 627 -23.53 -26.42 -14.89
CA THR A 627 -22.46 -26.06 -13.96
C THR A 627 -21.16 -25.85 -14.71
N MET A 628 -20.48 -24.74 -14.41
CA MET A 628 -19.10 -24.46 -14.86
C MET A 628 -18.14 -24.78 -13.72
N THR A 629 -17.02 -25.43 -14.01
CA THR A 629 -15.96 -25.67 -13.02
C THR A 629 -14.70 -24.91 -13.42
N ILE A 630 -14.13 -24.19 -12.45
CA ILE A 630 -12.98 -23.32 -12.62
C ILE A 630 -11.90 -23.70 -11.61
N ASP A 631 -10.65 -23.73 -12.05
CA ASP A 631 -9.48 -23.79 -11.17
C ASP A 631 -8.87 -22.39 -11.04
N VAL A 632 -8.62 -21.97 -9.80
CA VAL A 632 -7.88 -20.73 -9.48
C VAL A 632 -6.68 -21.09 -8.63
N GLY A 633 -5.50 -20.67 -9.05
CA GLY A 633 -4.28 -20.92 -8.30
C GLY A 633 -3.08 -20.14 -8.83
N VAL A 634 -1.91 -20.45 -8.29
CA VAL A 634 -0.66 -19.86 -8.74
C VAL A 634 -0.49 -20.09 -10.25
N CYS A 635 -0.05 -19.05 -10.94
CA CYS A 635 0.27 -19.11 -12.36
C CYS A 635 1.46 -20.06 -12.59
N LYS A 636 1.37 -20.90 -13.61
CA LYS A 636 2.49 -21.67 -14.12
C LYS A 636 3.48 -20.74 -14.80
N ASP A 637 4.69 -21.23 -15.04
CA ASP A 637 5.69 -20.48 -15.79
C ASP A 637 5.11 -20.05 -17.14
N TRP A 638 5.25 -18.77 -17.45
CA TRP A 638 4.78 -18.11 -18.67
C TRP A 638 3.26 -18.09 -18.86
N GLU A 639 2.47 -18.46 -17.86
CA GLU A 639 1.01 -18.44 -17.95
C GLU A 639 0.46 -17.01 -17.80
N TYR A 640 -0.45 -16.66 -18.71
CA TYR A 640 -1.26 -15.45 -18.66
C TYR A 640 -2.67 -15.73 -19.20
N SER A 641 -3.62 -14.87 -18.86
CA SER A 641 -5.00 -14.98 -19.36
C SER A 641 -5.03 -14.73 -20.87
N GLN A 642 -5.33 -15.77 -21.65
CA GLN A 642 -5.47 -15.70 -23.11
C GLN A 642 -6.74 -16.40 -23.59
N VAL A 643 -7.18 -16.01 -24.79
CA VAL A 643 -8.41 -16.46 -25.46
C VAL A 643 -8.13 -17.69 -26.29
#